data_AF-A0A2H6KC37-F1
#
_entry.id   AF-A0A2H6KC37-F1
#
_cell.length_a   1.000
_cell.length_b   1.000
_cell.length_c   1.000
_cell.angle_alpha   90.00
_cell.angle_beta   90.00
_cell.angle_gamma   90.00
#
_symmetry.space_group_name_H-M   'P 1'
#
loop_
_entity.id
_entity.type
_entity.pdbx_description
1 polymer ?
#
loop_
_entity_poly.entity_id
_entity_poly.type
_entity_poly.pdbx_seq_one_letter_code
_entity_poly.pdbx_strand_id
1 'polypeptide(L)'
;METNIVKSRKRSQVKGKTVAPRKKDRVSGGYRGKKKATAAALTNDSDVEDNDDEMEYGMEDPDDLEGGDSGSDEGSDSGSDGALGDDSESSDVSDYDMDDVSDEDSDSDAESENIDFSDAEDSDSELGDDLEEGCRAVSIEMAEQLVKQAQKHNDGAVRRLIVVYGSFVRRSAHQGLSSAESGNETGGKAKGDNKGKGRRQARRGMMASRGLSSMLTDVPNRYAPSNSEVYNYVVLEVCSIMDKYVRATELSFTNERIVDVIRLFRRFLSSALLQLAYRFEDVDLCRCALNVIGSEAVMPWVVTLKSLHKEVVKLACSLLTHHKEQKVRIHAFQVLRRYLSCVLESNYHRIQISQSPVTGLKVERLSSQQARAFCNSSINFLLNRSYRTQISASSIERTLKNFGLFKLSQNCLAELYSGAPAANLYTFAFKGIRDLGVNVRREWMAANDRKKRERAPAKDSSSHSIVLPVYTWGFVEAVNVWVTVLVRCRDRLEALVYPLVTVITGAVKVKLPQIGYMPFILHMLTAQNQLADGLERFVPIVSCIFHLLEQLRTKDINKLRRHEAVESRKLLDNVDDIMVRLRLTKKQLHASETYRMLYRHVSLLLTDHVGLVSLHPSFPEFIVPVTAFLHRYMKNSRIEPSFRSFASKLLSLMEESASLIREKRAKLDLETRATPRLKLLEADAKQIPVYRFRTSQLLMYQHLSRAKVEGTLSAAQL
;
A
#
# COMPACT_ATOMS: atom_id res chain seq x y z
N MET A 1 -31.83 -31.62 -22.14
CA MET A 1 -32.13 -32.86 -22.88
C MET A 1 -31.06 -33.87 -22.56
N GLU A 2 -31.51 -34.92 -21.88
CA GLU A 2 -31.01 -36.30 -21.80
C GLU A 2 -29.52 -36.58 -21.47
N THR A 3 -29.34 -36.81 -20.18
CA THR A 3 -28.37 -37.72 -19.55
C THR A 3 -28.58 -39.17 -19.99
N ASN A 4 -27.50 -39.93 -20.21
CA ASN A 4 -27.54 -41.39 -20.13
C ASN A 4 -26.56 -41.94 -19.10
N ILE A 5 -27.13 -42.75 -18.20
CA ILE A 5 -26.59 -43.39 -17.03
C ILE A 5 -26.28 -44.84 -17.39
N VAL A 6 -25.13 -45.38 -16.99
CA VAL A 6 -25.00 -46.82 -16.70
C VAL A 6 -24.31 -47.01 -15.35
N LYS A 7 -25.07 -47.57 -14.41
CA LYS A 7 -24.65 -48.07 -13.10
C LYS A 7 -24.11 -49.49 -13.24
N SER A 8 -23.10 -49.84 -12.44
CA SER A 8 -22.86 -51.23 -12.03
C SER A 8 -22.33 -51.26 -10.59
N ARG A 9 -22.92 -52.13 -9.78
CA ARG A 9 -22.78 -52.23 -8.31
C ARG A 9 -22.65 -53.73 -7.98
N LYS A 10 -21.85 -54.05 -6.95
CA LYS A 10 -21.79 -55.32 -6.15
C LYS A 10 -21.06 -56.51 -6.83
N ARG A 11 -20.31 -57.40 -6.16
CA ARG A 11 -20.31 -57.90 -4.75
C ARG A 11 -18.99 -58.69 -4.50
N SER A 12 -18.32 -58.54 -3.35
CA SER A 12 -18.16 -59.54 -2.26
C SER A 12 -17.30 -60.79 -2.52
N GLN A 13 -16.18 -60.92 -1.79
CA GLN A 13 -15.83 -62.17 -1.10
C GLN A 13 -15.07 -61.92 0.22
N VAL A 14 -15.27 -62.86 1.15
CA VAL A 14 -15.07 -62.82 2.61
C VAL A 14 -13.98 -63.82 3.02
N LYS A 15 -13.19 -63.50 4.07
CA LYS A 15 -12.56 -64.40 5.09
C LYS A 15 -11.95 -63.43 6.14
N GLY A 16 -12.36 -63.31 7.41
CA GLY A 16 -12.55 -64.30 8.50
C GLY A 16 -11.36 -64.19 9.49
N LYS A 17 -11.30 -63.18 10.39
CA LYS A 17 -11.59 -63.17 11.86
C LYS A 17 -10.76 -64.11 12.77
N THR A 18 -10.03 -63.51 13.74
CA THR A 18 -9.97 -63.82 15.21
C THR A 18 -9.07 -62.75 15.92
N VAL A 19 -9.54 -61.86 16.82
CA VAL A 19 -9.74 -61.98 18.30
C VAL A 19 -8.39 -62.07 19.06
N ALA A 20 -7.95 -61.24 20.02
CA ALA A 20 -8.59 -60.62 21.21
C ALA A 20 -7.82 -59.37 21.78
N PRO A 21 -8.36 -58.63 22.79
CA PRO A 21 -7.89 -57.30 23.25
C PRO A 21 -7.55 -57.17 24.77
N ARG A 22 -7.30 -55.91 25.23
CA ARG A 22 -7.32 -55.34 26.63
C ARG A 22 -6.01 -55.46 27.45
N LYS A 23 -5.57 -54.56 28.35
CA LYS A 23 -6.08 -53.42 29.20
C LYS A 23 -4.81 -52.61 29.65
N LYS A 24 -4.74 -51.28 29.75
CA LYS A 24 -5.24 -50.29 30.76
C LYS A 24 -4.52 -50.23 32.13
N ASP A 25 -4.02 -49.02 32.46
CA ASP A 25 -3.90 -48.33 33.78
C ASP A 25 -2.94 -48.94 34.85
N ARG A 26 -2.30 -48.25 35.82
CA ARG A 26 -1.86 -46.88 36.18
C ARG A 26 -1.10 -47.04 37.53
N VAL A 27 -0.07 -46.21 37.79
CA VAL A 27 0.29 -45.57 39.09
C VAL A 27 0.88 -46.40 40.28
N SER A 28 2.10 -46.04 40.74
CA SER A 28 2.47 -45.48 42.08
C SER A 28 3.81 -45.92 42.72
N GLY A 29 4.48 -44.96 43.39
CA GLY A 29 5.45 -45.11 44.51
C GLY A 29 6.93 -45.35 44.12
N GLY A 30 7.98 -44.76 44.70
CA GLY A 30 8.18 -43.83 45.81
C GLY A 30 9.60 -44.01 46.43
N TYR A 31 10.34 -42.90 46.62
CA TYR A 31 11.37 -42.62 47.66
C TYR A 31 12.82 -43.20 47.68
N ARG A 32 13.81 -42.27 47.54
CA ARG A 32 14.83 -41.78 48.55
C ARG A 32 16.35 -42.08 48.37
N GLY A 33 17.15 -40.98 48.38
CA GLY A 33 18.49 -40.82 49.03
C GLY A 33 19.71 -40.66 48.10
N LYS A 34 20.82 -39.93 48.36
CA LYS A 34 21.21 -38.70 49.13
C LYS A 34 22.72 -38.42 48.83
N LYS A 35 23.15 -37.13 48.79
CA LYS A 35 24.52 -36.51 48.99
C LYS A 35 25.58 -36.58 47.84
N LYS A 36 26.16 -35.47 47.31
CA LYS A 36 27.20 -34.46 47.76
C LYS A 36 28.64 -35.06 47.83
N ALA A 37 29.78 -34.50 47.34
CA ALA A 37 30.24 -33.13 46.98
C ALA A 37 31.61 -33.12 46.19
N THR A 38 31.94 -31.99 45.51
CA THR A 38 33.25 -31.21 45.37
C THR A 38 34.64 -31.91 45.36
N ALA A 39 35.75 -31.49 44.73
CA ALA A 39 36.20 -30.36 43.88
C ALA A 39 37.70 -30.55 43.45
N ALA A 40 38.19 -29.74 42.49
CA ALA A 40 39.60 -29.28 42.24
C ALA A 40 40.66 -30.26 41.66
N ALA A 41 41.74 -29.90 40.95
CA ALA A 41 42.19 -28.78 40.09
C ALA A 41 43.66 -29.09 39.61
N LEU A 42 44.15 -28.46 38.52
CA LEU A 42 45.58 -28.16 38.14
C LEU A 42 46.46 -29.37 37.69
N THR A 43 47.51 -29.32 36.83
CA THR A 43 48.34 -28.26 36.18
C THR A 43 49.25 -28.86 35.08
N ASN A 44 49.85 -27.96 34.28
CA ASN A 44 50.84 -28.02 33.18
C ASN A 44 52.09 -28.91 33.29
N ASP A 45 52.69 -29.14 32.11
CA ASP A 45 54.13 -29.02 31.69
C ASP A 45 54.41 -30.04 30.55
N SER A 46 55.24 -29.87 29.51
CA SER A 46 56.34 -28.95 29.17
C SER A 46 56.83 -29.19 27.70
N ASP A 47 57.80 -28.37 27.23
CA ASP A 47 58.96 -28.74 26.36
C ASP A 47 58.74 -28.94 24.82
N VAL A 48 59.63 -28.59 23.86
CA VAL A 48 61.02 -28.05 23.79
C VAL A 48 61.51 -28.01 22.30
N GLU A 49 62.47 -27.11 22.00
CA GLU A 49 63.60 -27.16 21.00
C GLU A 49 63.44 -27.00 19.45
N ASP A 50 64.10 -25.93 18.96
CA ASP A 50 65.35 -25.87 18.13
C ASP A 50 65.43 -25.80 16.58
N ASN A 51 66.21 -24.76 16.20
CA ASN A 51 67.35 -24.64 15.26
C ASN A 51 67.20 -24.25 13.77
N ASP A 52 67.83 -23.09 13.51
CA ASP A 52 68.92 -22.76 12.55
C ASP A 52 68.73 -22.93 11.02
N ASP A 53 68.91 -21.86 10.24
CA ASP A 53 70.21 -21.51 9.60
C ASP A 53 70.11 -20.38 8.55
N GLU A 54 71.26 -19.72 8.38
CA GLU A 54 71.61 -18.45 7.69
C GLU A 54 71.47 -18.42 6.14
N MET A 55 71.40 -17.20 5.55
CA MET A 55 72.36 -16.69 4.54
C MET A 55 72.01 -15.28 4.00
N GLU A 56 73.05 -14.46 3.87
CA GLU A 56 73.11 -13.01 3.64
C GLU A 56 73.61 -12.63 2.20
N TYR A 57 73.56 -11.32 1.91
CA TYR A 57 74.20 -10.50 0.84
C TYR A 57 73.36 -10.26 -0.44
N GLY A 58 73.14 -9.03 -0.93
CA GLY A 58 73.55 -7.68 -0.50
C GLY A 58 73.46 -6.65 -1.66
N MET A 59 73.23 -5.37 -1.29
CA MET A 59 73.52 -4.11 -2.02
C MET A 59 72.70 -3.75 -3.28
N GLU A 60 72.25 -2.52 -3.55
CA GLU A 60 72.68 -1.16 -3.11
C GLU A 60 71.56 -0.11 -3.38
N ASP A 61 71.51 0.92 -2.53
CA ASP A 61 70.59 2.07 -2.40
C ASP A 61 70.83 3.21 -3.46
N PRO A 62 70.46 4.52 -3.32
CA PRO A 62 69.67 5.24 -2.30
C PRO A 62 68.71 6.37 -2.79
N ASP A 63 67.83 6.85 -1.92
CA ASP A 63 67.88 8.24 -1.38
C ASP A 63 66.65 8.59 -0.51
N ASP A 64 66.98 8.98 0.73
CA ASP A 64 66.36 9.88 1.73
C ASP A 64 65.00 9.54 2.40
N LEU A 65 64.93 9.14 3.68
CA LEU A 65 65.20 9.83 4.98
C LEU A 65 64.24 11.02 5.22
N GLU A 66 63.48 11.18 6.32
CA GLU A 66 63.50 10.73 7.73
C GLU A 66 62.04 10.76 8.27
N GLY A 67 61.57 9.77 9.03
CA GLY A 67 61.45 9.82 10.51
C GLY A 67 60.02 10.23 10.97
N GLY A 68 59.29 9.56 11.85
CA GLY A 68 59.52 8.35 12.63
C GLY A 68 58.28 8.06 13.50
N ASP A 69 58.17 6.78 13.86
CA ASP A 69 57.71 6.23 15.14
C ASP A 69 56.24 5.79 15.37
N SER A 70 56.18 4.50 15.75
CA SER A 70 55.27 3.80 16.67
C SER A 70 53.89 3.31 16.20
N GLY A 71 53.73 1.98 16.18
CA GLY A 71 52.42 1.32 16.30
C GLY A 71 52.21 -0.06 15.65
N SER A 72 53.09 -1.00 15.94
CA SER A 72 52.98 -2.49 15.92
C SER A 72 51.68 -3.24 15.50
N ASP A 73 51.95 -4.38 14.84
CA ASP A 73 51.32 -5.71 14.88
C ASP A 73 50.25 -6.14 13.85
N GLU A 74 50.74 -6.92 12.86
CA GLU A 74 50.44 -8.35 12.55
C GLU A 74 49.00 -8.87 12.74
N GLY A 75 48.40 -9.73 11.90
CA GLY A 75 48.86 -10.54 10.78
C GLY A 75 47.71 -11.44 10.28
N SER A 76 47.88 -11.94 9.06
CA SER A 76 47.38 -13.18 8.43
C SER A 76 47.10 -14.36 9.39
N ASP A 77 46.37 -15.44 9.11
CA ASP A 77 45.57 -16.01 8.01
C ASP A 77 45.07 -17.40 8.52
N SER A 78 44.18 -18.08 7.79
CA SER A 78 43.76 -19.49 7.94
C SER A 78 42.90 -19.85 9.18
N GLY A 79 42.00 -20.83 9.22
CA GLY A 79 41.57 -21.86 8.29
C GLY A 79 40.74 -22.91 9.06
N SER A 80 39.75 -23.49 8.38
CA SER A 80 39.04 -24.77 8.67
C SER A 80 37.86 -24.83 9.66
N ASP A 81 36.82 -25.44 9.10
CA ASP A 81 35.95 -26.51 9.64
C ASP A 81 34.94 -26.29 10.77
N GLY A 82 33.69 -26.56 10.39
CA GLY A 82 32.86 -27.53 11.11
C GLY A 82 31.94 -26.96 12.19
N ALA A 83 30.67 -26.80 11.86
CA ALA A 83 29.58 -27.57 12.50
C ALA A 83 28.22 -26.88 12.29
N LEU A 84 27.27 -27.70 11.90
CA LEU A 84 25.85 -27.40 11.82
C LEU A 84 25.33 -27.08 13.23
N GLY A 85 24.90 -25.82 13.43
CA GLY A 85 24.10 -25.39 14.56
C GLY A 85 22.72 -24.98 14.06
N ASP A 86 21.76 -25.88 14.24
CA ASP A 86 20.33 -25.64 14.15
C ASP A 86 19.93 -24.71 15.30
N ASP A 87 19.53 -23.48 14.99
CA ASP A 87 18.79 -22.66 15.96
C ASP A 87 17.67 -21.90 15.25
N SER A 88 16.47 -22.38 15.55
CA SER A 88 15.19 -21.83 15.18
C SER A 88 14.87 -20.60 16.01
N GLU A 89 14.98 -19.41 15.41
CA GLU A 89 14.35 -18.22 15.97
C GLU A 89 13.20 -17.75 15.05
N SER A 90 11.99 -17.98 15.55
CA SER A 90 10.77 -17.28 15.12
C SER A 90 10.93 -15.80 15.47
N SER A 91 11.29 -14.98 14.48
CA SER A 91 11.10 -13.54 14.60
C SER A 91 9.63 -13.24 14.35
N ASP A 92 8.91 -12.96 15.44
CA ASP A 92 7.61 -12.32 15.43
C ASP A 92 7.73 -10.97 14.71
N VAL A 93 7.25 -10.92 13.47
CA VAL A 93 7.11 -9.69 12.69
C VAL A 93 5.70 -9.15 12.93
N SER A 94 5.45 -8.69 14.15
CA SER A 94 4.24 -7.94 14.46
C SER A 94 4.50 -7.00 15.64
N ASP A 95 5.15 -5.86 15.37
CA ASP A 95 5.04 -4.64 16.19
C ASP A 95 5.69 -3.44 15.50
N TYR A 96 5.29 -3.18 14.25
CA TYR A 96 5.49 -1.87 13.65
C TYR A 96 4.14 -1.16 13.60
N ASP A 97 3.82 -0.48 14.69
CA ASP A 97 2.66 0.39 14.83
C ASP A 97 2.84 1.62 13.91
N MET A 98 2.17 1.59 12.76
CA MET A 98 2.01 2.77 11.88
C MET A 98 0.76 3.61 12.26
N ASP A 99 0.11 3.26 13.37
CA ASP A 99 -1.22 3.74 13.76
C ASP A 99 -1.21 4.58 15.06
N ASP A 100 -0.14 5.31 15.38
CA ASP A 100 -0.27 6.48 16.26
C ASP A 100 -0.56 7.73 15.44
N VAL A 101 -1.85 7.89 15.10
CA VAL A 101 -2.39 9.08 14.44
C VAL A 101 -2.71 10.11 15.51
N SER A 102 -1.68 10.82 15.97
CA SER A 102 -1.73 12.21 16.41
C SER A 102 -0.32 12.78 16.43
N ASP A 103 0.16 13.22 15.27
CA ASP A 103 1.22 14.22 15.22
C ASP A 103 0.69 15.33 14.34
N GLU A 104 0.27 16.38 15.03
CA GLU A 104 -0.07 17.68 14.48
C GLU A 104 1.19 18.27 13.84
N ASP A 105 1.00 18.92 12.70
CA ASP A 105 2.03 19.73 12.08
C ASP A 105 2.36 20.88 13.06
N SER A 106 3.55 20.85 13.69
CA SER A 106 4.05 22.00 14.43
C SER A 106 4.51 23.08 13.45
N ASP A 107 3.56 23.83 12.91
CA ASP A 107 3.84 25.20 12.50
C ASP A 107 3.70 26.07 13.75
N SER A 108 4.83 26.54 14.27
CA SER A 108 4.89 27.60 15.27
C SER A 108 4.05 28.79 14.78
N ASP A 109 2.99 29.09 15.54
CA ASP A 109 2.05 30.24 15.50
C ASP A 109 0.55 29.86 15.46
N ALA A 110 0.19 28.62 15.81
CA ALA A 110 -1.18 28.32 16.24
C ALA A 110 -1.13 27.49 17.53
N GLU A 111 -1.43 28.14 18.65
CA GLU A 111 -1.77 27.44 19.88
C GLU A 111 -2.84 26.38 19.58
N SER A 112 -2.54 25.14 19.95
CA SER A 112 -3.47 24.02 19.92
C SER A 112 -4.56 24.26 20.97
N GLU A 113 -5.56 25.06 20.62
CA GLU A 113 -6.81 25.07 21.37
C GLU A 113 -7.51 23.73 21.12
N ASN A 114 -7.70 22.94 22.18
CA ASN A 114 -8.76 21.95 22.22
C ASN A 114 -10.09 22.71 22.08
N ILE A 115 -10.54 22.91 20.83
CA ILE A 115 -11.80 23.58 20.53
C ILE A 115 -12.93 22.62 20.91
N ASP A 116 -13.50 22.87 22.08
CA ASP A 116 -14.76 22.31 22.55
C ASP A 116 -15.88 22.84 21.63
N PHE A 117 -16.66 21.95 21.01
CA PHE A 117 -17.72 22.35 20.07
C PHE A 117 -19.02 22.64 20.83
N SER A 118 -18.98 23.59 21.77
CA SER A 118 -20.18 24.03 22.46
C SER A 118 -21.02 24.96 21.56
N ASP A 119 -22.13 24.45 21.04
CA ASP A 119 -23.14 25.20 20.28
C ASP A 119 -24.05 26.03 21.23
N ALA A 120 -23.49 26.52 22.35
CA ALA A 120 -24.23 27.03 23.50
C ALA A 120 -24.96 28.38 23.27
N GLU A 121 -24.79 29.02 22.10
CA GLU A 121 -25.40 30.33 21.82
C GLU A 121 -26.66 30.31 20.94
N ASP A 122 -27.12 29.15 20.45
CA ASP A 122 -28.47 29.03 19.88
C ASP A 122 -29.42 28.47 20.97
N SER A 123 -29.87 29.35 21.86
CA SER A 123 -31.06 29.08 22.68
C SER A 123 -32.25 28.94 21.72
N ASP A 124 -32.60 27.69 21.37
CA ASP A 124 -33.80 27.29 20.63
C ASP A 124 -35.08 27.57 21.47
N SER A 125 -35.33 28.84 21.84
CA SER A 125 -36.50 29.25 22.63
C SER A 125 -37.79 29.41 21.80
N GLU A 126 -37.81 28.97 20.54
CA GLU A 126 -39.01 28.99 19.69
C GLU A 126 -39.74 27.65 19.57
N LEU A 127 -39.39 26.65 20.38
CA LEU A 127 -40.21 25.46 20.56
C LEU A 127 -40.78 25.52 21.97
N GLY A 128 -42.10 25.68 22.02
CA GLY A 128 -42.87 25.73 23.27
C GLY A 128 -42.39 24.67 24.25
N ASP A 129 -42.29 25.13 25.49
CA ASP A 129 -42.05 24.34 26.67
C ASP A 129 -42.92 23.07 26.69
N ASP A 130 -42.38 22.10 27.41
CA ASP A 130 -42.91 20.77 27.70
C ASP A 130 -42.61 19.75 26.60
N LEU A 131 -41.55 18.95 26.81
CA LEU A 131 -41.68 17.49 26.81
C LEU A 131 -40.40 16.81 27.31
N GLU A 132 -40.65 15.89 28.24
CA GLU A 132 -39.75 14.98 28.93
C GLU A 132 -38.80 14.20 28.01
N GLU A 133 -37.75 13.67 28.64
CA GLU A 133 -36.77 12.69 28.16
C GLU A 133 -37.37 11.62 27.22
N GLY A 134 -37.51 11.92 25.92
CA GLY A 134 -38.03 10.99 24.93
C GLY A 134 -37.70 11.39 23.49
N CYS A 135 -37.16 10.46 22.70
CA CYS A 135 -36.91 10.67 21.26
C CYS A 135 -38.24 10.64 20.48
N ARG A 136 -38.53 11.66 19.66
CA ARG A 136 -39.69 11.63 18.77
C ARG A 136 -39.44 10.70 17.57
N ALA A 137 -40.26 9.67 17.41
CA ALA A 137 -40.22 8.79 16.24
C ALA A 137 -40.83 9.50 15.01
N VAL A 138 -40.11 9.48 13.89
CA VAL A 138 -40.54 10.10 12.62
C VAL A 138 -41.09 9.01 11.70
N SER A 139 -42.40 9.08 11.44
CA SER A 139 -43.10 8.20 10.49
C SER A 139 -42.83 8.60 9.03
N ILE A 140 -43.19 7.71 8.10
CA ILE A 140 -43.05 7.96 6.64
C ILE A 140 -43.83 9.22 6.23
N GLU A 141 -45.08 9.37 6.68
CA GLU A 141 -45.92 10.53 6.37
C GLU A 141 -45.32 11.84 6.88
N MET A 142 -44.73 11.82 8.09
CA MET A 142 -44.06 12.98 8.65
C MET A 142 -42.79 13.33 7.87
N ALA A 143 -42.01 12.34 7.45
CA ALA A 143 -40.83 12.54 6.61
C ALA A 143 -41.20 13.15 5.25
N GLU A 144 -42.27 12.67 4.60
CA GLU A 144 -42.77 13.24 3.35
C GLU A 144 -43.23 14.69 3.50
N GLN A 145 -43.93 15.04 4.59
CA GLN A 145 -44.36 16.40 4.84
C GLN A 145 -43.17 17.34 5.06
N LEU A 146 -42.16 16.91 5.83
CA LEU A 146 -40.94 17.68 6.06
C LEU A 146 -40.17 17.92 4.75
N VAL A 147 -40.04 16.88 3.90
CA VAL A 147 -39.39 16.98 2.58
C VAL A 147 -40.18 17.92 1.66
N LYS A 148 -41.50 17.78 1.56
CA LYS A 148 -42.37 18.65 0.73
C LYS A 148 -42.29 20.12 1.17
N GLN A 149 -42.14 20.40 2.47
CA GLN A 149 -41.95 21.76 2.98
C GLN A 149 -40.55 22.30 2.66
N ALA A 150 -39.51 21.49 2.81
CA ALA A 150 -38.13 21.88 2.50
C ALA A 150 -37.88 22.09 1.00
N GLN A 151 -38.57 21.33 0.13
CA GLN A 151 -38.54 21.51 -1.33
C GLN A 151 -39.07 22.88 -1.78
N LYS A 152 -39.89 23.56 -0.96
CA LYS A 152 -40.35 24.93 -1.21
C LYS A 152 -39.31 26.00 -0.84
N HIS A 153 -38.08 25.61 -0.48
CA HIS A 153 -36.97 26.50 -0.12
C HIS A 153 -37.26 27.50 1.02
N ASN A 154 -38.11 27.12 1.97
CA ASN A 154 -38.26 27.90 3.20
C ASN A 154 -37.09 27.58 4.15
N ASP A 155 -36.28 28.58 4.49
CA ASP A 155 -35.09 28.46 5.34
C ASP A 155 -35.38 27.76 6.67
N GLY A 156 -36.54 28.03 7.27
CA GLY A 156 -36.98 27.37 8.50
C GLY A 156 -37.33 25.88 8.31
N ALA A 157 -37.87 25.51 7.15
CA ALA A 157 -38.16 24.11 6.83
C ALA A 157 -36.89 23.31 6.51
N VAL A 158 -35.93 23.93 5.80
CA VAL A 158 -34.61 23.34 5.53
C VAL A 158 -33.84 23.14 6.83
N ARG A 159 -33.84 24.12 7.73
CA ARG A 159 -33.24 24.00 9.08
C ARG A 159 -33.81 22.81 9.85
N ARG A 160 -35.14 22.68 9.92
CA ARG A 160 -35.80 21.55 10.59
C ARG A 160 -35.40 20.20 10.00
N LEU A 161 -35.36 20.09 8.67
CA LEU A 161 -34.98 18.85 8.00
C LEU A 161 -33.53 18.44 8.29
N ILE A 162 -32.59 19.40 8.32
CA ILE A 162 -31.18 19.14 8.65
C ILE A 162 -31.02 18.67 10.10
N VAL A 163 -31.81 19.22 11.05
CA VAL A 163 -31.79 18.77 12.45
C VAL A 163 -32.29 17.33 12.58
N VAL A 164 -33.35 16.97 11.86
CA VAL A 164 -33.87 15.59 11.81
C VAL A 164 -32.81 14.65 11.23
N TYR A 165 -32.19 15.01 10.10
CA TYR A 165 -31.10 14.27 9.48
C TYR A 165 -29.90 14.08 10.41
N GLY A 166 -29.42 15.15 11.05
CA GLY A 166 -28.30 15.08 11.99
C GLY A 166 -28.60 14.19 13.20
N SER A 167 -29.83 14.19 13.70
CA SER A 167 -30.27 13.29 14.79
C SER A 167 -30.28 11.82 14.35
N PHE A 168 -30.78 11.54 13.14
CA PHE A 168 -30.79 10.20 12.56
C PHE A 168 -29.38 9.63 12.38
N VAL A 169 -28.46 10.43 11.83
CA VAL A 169 -27.08 10.01 11.58
C VAL A 169 -26.32 9.79 12.89
N ARG A 170 -26.42 10.71 13.86
CA ARG A 170 -25.77 10.55 15.18
C ARG A 170 -26.25 9.28 15.89
N ARG A 171 -27.56 9.03 15.91
CA ARG A 171 -28.10 7.78 16.48
C ARG A 171 -27.56 6.54 15.77
N SER A 172 -27.50 6.57 14.45
CA SER A 172 -26.93 5.47 13.68
C SER A 172 -25.43 5.28 13.98
N ALA A 173 -24.68 6.35 14.20
CA ALA A 173 -23.26 6.28 14.58
C ALA A 173 -23.07 5.72 16.00
N HIS A 174 -23.91 6.11 16.97
CA HIS A 174 -23.92 5.52 18.33
C HIS A 174 -24.29 4.03 18.33
N GLN A 175 -25.25 3.61 17.51
CA GLN A 175 -25.59 2.19 17.34
C GLN A 175 -24.42 1.40 16.74
N GLY A 176 -23.71 1.98 15.77
CA GLY A 176 -22.48 1.40 15.22
C GLY A 176 -21.39 1.20 16.28
N LEU A 177 -21.18 2.19 17.15
CA LEU A 177 -20.24 2.12 18.28
C LEU A 177 -20.61 1.02 19.28
N SER A 178 -21.87 0.95 19.70
CA SER A 178 -22.34 -0.06 20.66
C SER A 178 -22.23 -1.49 20.13
N SER A 179 -22.52 -1.71 18.84
CA SER A 179 -22.37 -3.03 18.20
C SER A 179 -20.92 -3.52 18.10
N ALA A 180 -19.96 -2.59 18.01
CA ALA A 180 -18.53 -2.89 18.00
C ALA A 180 -17.99 -3.26 19.40
N GLU A 181 -18.63 -2.79 20.47
CA GLU A 181 -18.28 -3.10 21.86
C GLU A 181 -18.90 -4.41 22.36
N SER A 182 -20.14 -4.73 21.97
CA SER A 182 -20.84 -5.96 22.39
C SER A 182 -20.27 -7.26 21.80
N GLY A 183 -19.48 -7.18 20.71
CA GLY A 183 -18.79 -8.34 20.13
C GLY A 183 -17.66 -8.91 20.99
N ASN A 184 -17.30 -8.26 22.10
CA ASN A 184 -16.20 -8.66 23.00
C ASN A 184 -16.64 -9.34 24.30
N GLU A 185 -17.94 -9.49 24.58
CA GLU A 185 -18.42 -9.96 25.90
C GLU A 185 -18.81 -11.44 25.98
N THR A 186 -18.76 -12.21 24.88
CA THR A 186 -18.91 -13.67 24.93
C THR A 186 -17.55 -14.37 24.92
N GLY A 187 -16.80 -14.22 26.01
CA GLY A 187 -15.52 -14.91 26.23
C GLY A 187 -15.05 -14.73 27.66
N GLY A 188 -15.17 -15.80 28.46
CA GLY A 188 -14.96 -15.78 29.90
C GLY A 188 -13.61 -15.20 30.37
N LYS A 189 -13.66 -14.61 31.57
CA LYS A 189 -12.55 -14.07 32.37
C LYS A 189 -11.22 -14.83 32.17
N ALA A 190 -10.29 -14.24 31.44
CA ALA A 190 -8.86 -14.54 31.51
C ALA A 190 -8.07 -13.22 31.68
N LYS A 191 -7.03 -13.29 32.51
CA LYS A 191 -6.25 -12.18 33.07
C LYS A 191 -5.67 -11.21 32.02
N GLY A 192 -5.47 -9.98 32.46
CA GLY A 192 -5.04 -8.82 31.69
C GLY A 192 -3.75 -9.05 30.92
N ASP A 193 -3.85 -8.79 29.61
CA ASP A 193 -2.81 -8.32 28.68
C ASP A 193 -3.37 -8.18 27.26
N ASN A 194 -4.57 -8.72 27.00
CA ASN A 194 -5.22 -8.67 25.67
C ASN A 194 -6.23 -7.53 25.44
N LYS A 195 -6.42 -6.61 26.39
CA LYS A 195 -7.37 -5.48 26.24
C LYS A 195 -6.98 -4.48 25.13
N GLY A 196 -5.69 -4.40 24.77
CA GLY A 196 -5.19 -3.49 23.72
C GLY A 196 -5.48 -3.95 22.28
N LYS A 197 -5.44 -5.26 22.02
CA LYS A 197 -5.62 -5.81 20.66
C LYS A 197 -7.08 -5.81 20.20
N GLY A 198 -8.04 -6.06 21.10
CA GLY A 198 -9.48 -6.02 20.78
C GLY A 198 -10.02 -4.61 20.47
N ARG A 199 -9.50 -3.58 21.14
CA ARG A 199 -9.89 -2.17 20.91
C ARG A 199 -9.34 -1.64 19.57
N ARG A 200 -8.17 -2.11 19.14
CA ARG A 200 -7.58 -1.83 17.82
C ARG A 200 -8.35 -2.47 16.67
N GLN A 201 -8.94 -3.65 16.88
CA GLN A 201 -9.72 -4.35 15.86
C GLN A 201 -11.12 -3.75 15.66
N ALA A 202 -11.74 -3.20 16.72
CA ALA A 202 -12.99 -2.43 16.62
C ALA A 202 -12.80 -1.10 15.87
N ARG A 203 -11.68 -0.39 16.10
CA ARG A 203 -11.33 0.84 15.34
C ARG A 203 -11.10 0.62 13.85
N ARG A 204 -10.68 -0.59 13.43
CA ARG A 204 -10.52 -0.94 12.01
C ARG A 204 -11.84 -0.99 11.23
N GLY A 205 -12.99 -1.06 11.91
CA GLY A 205 -14.32 -1.04 11.32
C GLY A 205 -14.88 0.36 11.06
N MET A 206 -14.15 1.43 11.38
CA MET A 206 -14.64 2.81 11.30
C MET A 206 -13.66 3.68 10.52
N MET A 207 -14.17 4.50 9.59
CA MET A 207 -13.37 5.47 8.84
C MET A 207 -13.26 6.84 9.55
N ALA A 208 -13.70 6.90 10.82
CA ALA A 208 -13.81 8.14 11.59
C ALA A 208 -12.43 8.61 12.10
N SER A 209 -12.11 9.89 11.85
CA SER A 209 -10.99 10.57 12.47
C SER A 209 -11.32 10.93 13.93
N ARG A 210 -10.30 11.24 14.75
CA ARG A 210 -10.51 11.75 16.13
C ARG A 210 -11.43 12.98 16.14
N GLY A 211 -11.29 13.86 15.14
CA GLY A 211 -12.15 15.04 14.96
C GLY A 211 -13.60 14.72 14.56
N LEU A 212 -13.87 13.58 13.91
CA LEU A 212 -15.24 13.12 13.67
C LEU A 212 -15.86 12.50 14.92
N SER A 213 -15.04 11.89 15.78
CA SER A 213 -15.53 11.34 17.06
C SER A 213 -15.90 12.43 18.07
N SER A 214 -15.22 13.58 18.08
CA SER A 214 -15.63 14.73 18.91
C SER A 214 -16.94 15.37 18.42
N MET A 215 -17.27 15.28 17.14
CA MET A 215 -18.58 15.74 16.62
C MET A 215 -19.77 14.92 17.14
N LEU A 216 -19.53 13.83 17.88
CA LEU A 216 -20.57 12.94 18.40
C LEU A 216 -21.05 13.33 19.80
N THR A 217 -20.31 14.14 20.56
CA THR A 217 -20.53 14.33 22.01
C THR A 217 -21.44 15.49 22.38
N ASP A 218 -21.67 16.45 21.50
CA ASP A 218 -22.08 17.80 21.94
C ASP A 218 -23.55 18.17 21.68
N VAL A 219 -24.38 17.27 21.14
CA VAL A 219 -25.78 17.62 20.79
C VAL A 219 -26.77 16.53 21.21
N PRO A 220 -27.91 16.86 21.85
CA PRO A 220 -28.95 15.89 22.20
C PRO A 220 -29.61 15.26 20.97
N ASN A 221 -29.96 13.97 21.05
CA ASN A 221 -30.68 13.25 20.00
C ASN A 221 -32.18 13.43 20.18
N ARG A 222 -32.80 14.35 19.42
CA ARG A 222 -34.23 14.67 19.55
C ARG A 222 -35.16 13.80 18.70
N TYR A 223 -34.66 13.20 17.61
CA TYR A 223 -35.46 12.45 16.62
C TYR A 223 -34.90 11.06 16.32
N ALA A 224 -35.80 10.10 16.04
CA ALA A 224 -35.44 8.74 15.64
C ALA A 224 -36.24 8.29 14.40
N PRO A 225 -35.63 7.58 13.42
CA PRO A 225 -36.38 7.04 12.29
C PRO A 225 -37.27 5.88 12.74
N SER A 226 -38.49 5.79 12.23
CA SER A 226 -39.35 4.64 12.51
C SER A 226 -38.81 3.34 11.91
N ASN A 227 -38.27 3.38 10.69
CA ASN A 227 -37.72 2.22 9.95
C ASN A 227 -36.48 2.62 9.12
N SER A 228 -35.72 1.62 8.62
CA SER A 228 -34.55 1.86 7.75
C SER A 228 -34.91 2.55 6.44
N GLU A 229 -36.11 2.34 5.90
CA GLU A 229 -36.58 3.00 4.67
C GLU A 229 -36.77 4.51 4.88
N VAL A 230 -37.30 4.92 6.04
CA VAL A 230 -37.44 6.34 6.41
C VAL A 230 -36.07 7.00 6.51
N TYR A 231 -35.09 6.31 7.08
CA TYR A 231 -33.71 6.78 7.14
C TYR A 231 -33.15 7.01 5.73
N ASN A 232 -33.23 6.00 4.86
CA ASN A 232 -32.69 6.07 3.50
C ASN A 232 -33.37 7.19 2.68
N TYR A 233 -34.70 7.30 2.77
CA TYR A 233 -35.46 8.34 2.08
C TYR A 233 -35.05 9.74 2.53
N VAL A 234 -34.98 10.00 3.85
CA VAL A 234 -34.59 11.31 4.38
C VAL A 234 -33.14 11.66 3.99
N VAL A 235 -32.22 10.70 4.05
CA VAL A 235 -30.82 10.91 3.66
C VAL A 235 -30.70 11.32 2.18
N LEU A 236 -31.39 10.61 1.29
CA LEU A 236 -31.37 10.87 -0.16
C LEU A 236 -31.97 12.25 -0.49
N GLU A 237 -33.14 12.56 0.10
CA GLU A 237 -33.82 13.83 -0.15
C GLU A 237 -33.05 15.02 0.44
N VAL A 238 -32.43 14.89 1.62
CA VAL A 238 -31.62 15.96 2.21
C VAL A 238 -30.41 16.29 1.35
N CYS A 239 -29.73 15.26 0.81
CA CYS A 239 -28.62 15.45 -0.12
C CYS A 239 -29.07 16.26 -1.37
N SER A 240 -30.20 15.87 -1.96
CA SER A 240 -30.77 16.55 -3.16
C SER A 240 -31.21 17.99 -2.87
N ILE A 241 -31.90 18.22 -1.75
CA ILE A 241 -32.38 19.54 -1.35
C ILE A 241 -31.22 20.47 -1.04
N MET A 242 -30.16 19.97 -0.38
CA MET A 242 -29.00 20.79 -0.05
C MET A 242 -28.23 21.24 -1.30
N ASP A 243 -28.02 20.37 -2.30
CA ASP A 243 -27.41 20.78 -3.57
C ASP A 243 -28.22 21.90 -4.25
N LYS A 244 -29.56 21.78 -4.29
CA LYS A 244 -30.43 22.83 -4.87
C LYS A 244 -30.40 24.13 -4.05
N TYR A 245 -30.43 24.03 -2.72
CA TYR A 245 -30.41 25.17 -1.81
C TYR A 245 -29.10 25.96 -1.91
N VAL A 246 -27.96 25.26 -1.95
CA VAL A 246 -26.65 25.88 -2.13
C VAL A 246 -26.50 26.46 -3.54
N ARG A 247 -27.03 25.81 -4.58
CA ARG A 247 -27.00 26.36 -5.95
C ARG A 247 -27.81 27.64 -6.11
N ALA A 248 -28.89 27.79 -5.35
CA ALA A 248 -29.70 29.00 -5.33
C ALA A 248 -29.02 30.17 -4.60
N THR A 249 -27.94 29.93 -3.84
CA THR A 249 -27.26 30.94 -3.05
C THR A 249 -25.85 31.20 -3.59
N GLU A 250 -25.57 32.43 -3.99
CA GLU A 250 -24.23 32.82 -4.45
C GLU A 250 -23.29 33.03 -3.25
N LEU A 251 -22.10 32.42 -3.33
CA LEU A 251 -21.00 32.64 -2.39
C LEU A 251 -20.31 33.98 -2.70
N SER A 252 -20.85 35.09 -2.19
CA SER A 252 -20.31 36.44 -2.40
C SER A 252 -20.53 37.32 -1.18
N PHE A 253 -19.50 38.05 -0.70
CA PHE A 253 -19.56 38.99 0.43
C PHE A 253 -20.73 39.99 0.41
N THR A 254 -21.36 40.22 -0.74
CA THR A 254 -22.53 41.10 -0.89
C THR A 254 -23.83 40.49 -0.40
N ASN A 255 -23.85 39.18 -0.09
CA ASN A 255 -25.04 38.45 0.31
C ASN A 255 -25.16 38.40 1.84
N GLU A 256 -26.11 39.14 2.39
CA GLU A 256 -26.36 39.21 3.84
C GLU A 256 -26.74 37.85 4.46
N ARG A 257 -27.26 36.91 3.64
CA ARG A 257 -27.69 35.57 4.09
C ARG A 257 -26.57 34.54 4.20
N ILE A 258 -25.33 34.90 3.86
CA ILE A 258 -24.21 33.95 3.83
C ILE A 258 -24.02 33.27 5.19
N VAL A 259 -24.09 34.01 6.29
CA VAL A 259 -23.82 33.47 7.63
C VAL A 259 -24.82 32.36 7.99
N ASP A 260 -26.10 32.55 7.69
CA ASP A 260 -27.13 31.56 7.98
C ASP A 260 -27.04 30.33 7.07
N VAL A 261 -26.74 30.55 5.78
CA VAL A 261 -26.51 29.47 4.82
C VAL A 261 -25.29 28.63 5.24
N ILE A 262 -24.19 29.26 5.67
CA ILE A 262 -23.00 28.56 6.15
C ILE A 262 -23.30 27.74 7.40
N ARG A 263 -24.02 28.30 8.38
CA ARG A 263 -24.38 27.57 9.61
C ARG A 263 -25.15 26.29 9.28
N LEU A 264 -26.16 26.40 8.42
CA LEU A 264 -26.94 25.26 7.94
C LEU A 264 -26.08 24.26 7.15
N PHE A 265 -25.28 24.76 6.21
CA PHE A 265 -24.39 23.94 5.39
C PHE A 265 -23.37 23.18 6.23
N ARG A 266 -22.79 23.82 7.24
CA ARG A 266 -21.85 23.19 8.17
C ARG A 266 -22.49 22.05 8.96
N ARG A 267 -23.71 22.26 9.50
CA ARG A 267 -24.47 21.21 10.22
C ARG A 267 -24.81 20.03 9.32
N PHE A 268 -25.14 20.30 8.05
CA PHE A 268 -25.30 19.24 7.04
C PHE A 268 -23.98 18.52 6.76
N LEU A 269 -22.89 19.25 6.52
CA LEU A 269 -21.60 18.67 6.15
C LEU A 269 -21.04 17.79 7.27
N SER A 270 -21.12 18.23 8.54
CA SER A 270 -20.70 17.40 9.68
C SER A 270 -21.52 16.10 9.76
N SER A 271 -22.83 16.20 9.60
CA SER A 271 -23.74 15.03 9.57
C SER A 271 -23.44 14.11 8.39
N ALA A 272 -23.17 14.65 7.19
CA ALA A 272 -22.81 13.86 6.02
C ALA A 272 -21.45 13.16 6.17
N LEU A 273 -20.46 13.80 6.80
CA LEU A 273 -19.18 13.19 7.12
C LEU A 273 -19.32 12.07 8.16
N LEU A 274 -20.16 12.25 9.19
CA LEU A 274 -20.48 11.19 10.15
C LEU A 274 -21.17 10.00 9.47
N GLN A 275 -22.12 10.26 8.57
CA GLN A 275 -22.77 9.20 7.81
C GLN A 275 -21.75 8.40 6.99
N LEU A 276 -20.88 9.09 6.25
CA LEU A 276 -19.83 8.47 5.44
C LEU A 276 -18.76 7.75 6.28
N ALA A 277 -18.57 8.12 7.54
CA ALA A 277 -17.59 7.48 8.43
C ALA A 277 -18.11 6.22 9.14
N TYR A 278 -19.41 6.17 9.45
CA TYR A 278 -20.03 5.12 10.27
C TYR A 278 -21.01 4.20 9.49
N ARG A 279 -21.59 4.67 8.40
CA ARG A 279 -22.52 3.90 7.52
C ARG A 279 -21.98 3.79 6.10
N PHE A 280 -20.69 3.46 5.98
CA PHE A 280 -20.03 3.35 4.67
C PHE A 280 -20.37 2.08 3.89
N GLU A 281 -21.08 1.11 4.49
CA GLU A 281 -21.43 -0.15 3.82
C GLU A 281 -22.52 0.00 2.75
N ASP A 282 -23.41 0.98 2.91
CA ASP A 282 -24.45 1.26 1.92
C ASP A 282 -23.87 2.08 0.76
N VAL A 283 -23.76 1.43 -0.40
CA VAL A 283 -23.16 1.98 -1.61
C VAL A 283 -23.96 3.15 -2.16
N ASP A 284 -25.29 3.10 -2.10
CA ASP A 284 -26.15 4.12 -2.69
C ASP A 284 -26.19 5.38 -1.82
N LEU A 285 -26.23 5.23 -0.50
CA LEU A 285 -26.11 6.34 0.42
C LEU A 285 -24.74 7.01 0.34
N CYS A 286 -23.66 6.21 0.27
CA CYS A 286 -22.30 6.73 0.06
C CYS A 286 -22.19 7.50 -1.25
N ARG A 287 -22.70 6.92 -2.34
CA ARG A 287 -22.71 7.56 -3.67
C ARG A 287 -23.43 8.90 -3.63
N CYS A 288 -24.61 8.95 -3.01
CA CYS A 288 -25.41 10.17 -2.97
C CYS A 288 -24.71 11.28 -2.17
N ALA A 289 -24.19 10.97 -0.98
CA ALA A 289 -23.46 11.92 -0.15
C ALA A 289 -22.17 12.42 -0.83
N LEU A 290 -21.36 11.52 -1.42
CA LEU A 290 -20.14 11.88 -2.14
C LEU A 290 -20.43 12.73 -3.39
N ASN A 291 -21.49 12.44 -4.13
CA ASN A 291 -21.87 13.24 -5.30
C ASN A 291 -22.27 14.67 -4.93
N VAL A 292 -22.99 14.85 -3.81
CA VAL A 292 -23.38 16.19 -3.35
C VAL A 292 -22.19 16.97 -2.84
N ILE A 293 -21.33 16.35 -2.01
CA ILE A 293 -20.09 16.99 -1.52
C ILE A 293 -19.16 17.35 -2.69
N GLY A 294 -19.08 16.48 -3.70
CA GLY A 294 -18.29 16.65 -4.92
C GLY A 294 -18.94 17.50 -6.02
N SER A 295 -20.10 18.09 -5.76
CA SER A 295 -20.81 18.92 -6.75
C SER A 295 -20.12 20.27 -6.97
N GLU A 296 -20.38 20.87 -8.11
CA GLU A 296 -19.81 22.18 -8.49
C GLU A 296 -20.33 23.33 -7.61
N ALA A 297 -21.57 23.22 -7.13
CA ALA A 297 -22.17 24.21 -6.25
C ALA A 297 -21.65 24.10 -4.82
N VAL A 298 -21.45 22.87 -4.30
CA VAL A 298 -21.16 22.63 -2.87
C VAL A 298 -19.66 22.71 -2.55
N MET A 299 -18.78 22.24 -3.44
CA MET A 299 -17.34 22.20 -3.14
C MET A 299 -16.72 23.57 -2.79
N PRO A 300 -17.10 24.69 -3.44
CA PRO A 300 -16.63 26.02 -3.03
C PRO A 300 -16.89 26.30 -1.56
N TRP A 301 -18.08 25.98 -1.05
CA TRP A 301 -18.44 26.15 0.36
C TRP A 301 -17.63 25.24 1.27
N VAL A 302 -17.35 24.00 0.86
CA VAL A 302 -16.48 23.09 1.61
C VAL A 302 -15.09 23.70 1.80
N VAL A 303 -14.50 24.24 0.73
CA VAL A 303 -13.13 24.79 0.72
C VAL A 303 -12.99 26.05 1.57
N THR A 304 -14.06 26.84 1.74
CA THR A 304 -14.06 28.02 2.61
C THR A 304 -14.01 27.71 4.11
N LEU A 305 -14.34 26.48 4.53
CA LEU A 305 -14.37 26.07 5.93
C LEU A 305 -12.97 25.63 6.40
N LYS A 306 -12.33 26.42 7.27
CA LYS A 306 -10.91 26.25 7.67
C LYS A 306 -10.55 24.89 8.28
N SER A 307 -11.47 24.23 8.99
CA SER A 307 -11.21 22.92 9.64
C SER A 307 -11.88 21.75 8.91
N LEU A 308 -13.16 21.90 8.52
CA LEU A 308 -13.94 20.81 7.93
C LEU A 308 -13.42 20.37 6.55
N HIS A 309 -12.80 21.25 5.77
CA HIS A 309 -12.26 20.88 4.46
C HIS A 309 -11.18 19.78 4.56
N LYS A 310 -10.35 19.81 5.62
CA LYS A 310 -9.36 18.76 5.90
C LYS A 310 -10.02 17.43 6.24
N GLU A 311 -11.13 17.44 6.97
CA GLU A 311 -11.89 16.23 7.31
C GLU A 311 -12.52 15.59 6.06
N VAL A 312 -13.05 16.40 5.14
CA VAL A 312 -13.54 15.92 3.83
C VAL A 312 -12.42 15.20 3.07
N VAL A 313 -11.23 15.81 2.99
CA VAL A 313 -10.07 15.20 2.34
C VAL A 313 -9.63 13.91 3.05
N LYS A 314 -9.55 13.90 4.38
CA LYS A 314 -9.18 12.71 5.17
C LYS A 314 -10.13 11.54 4.90
N LEU A 315 -11.44 11.79 4.92
CA LEU A 315 -12.46 10.77 4.72
C LEU A 315 -12.51 10.28 3.28
N ALA A 316 -12.47 11.19 2.30
CA ALA A 316 -12.43 10.82 0.89
C ALA A 316 -11.16 10.02 0.54
N CYS A 317 -10.00 10.36 1.11
CA CYS A 317 -8.80 9.53 1.00
C CYS A 317 -9.01 8.14 1.63
N SER A 318 -9.64 8.05 2.80
CA SER A 318 -9.91 6.76 3.46
C SER A 318 -10.86 5.87 2.64
N LEU A 319 -11.93 6.45 2.09
CA LEU A 319 -12.88 5.75 1.23
C LEU A 319 -12.23 5.31 -0.09
N LEU A 320 -11.37 6.14 -0.68
CA LEU A 320 -10.63 5.79 -1.90
C LEU A 320 -9.73 4.55 -1.72
N THR A 321 -9.14 4.35 -0.54
CA THR A 321 -8.11 3.31 -0.34
C THR A 321 -8.63 2.06 0.36
N HIS A 322 -9.55 2.20 1.32
CA HIS A 322 -10.01 1.09 2.17
C HIS A 322 -11.37 0.51 1.78
N HIS A 323 -12.21 1.24 1.04
CA HIS A 323 -13.58 0.77 0.75
C HIS A 323 -13.58 -0.50 -0.11
N LYS A 324 -14.49 -1.44 0.15
CA LYS A 324 -14.53 -2.75 -0.56
C LYS A 324 -15.04 -2.62 -2.01
N GLU A 325 -15.96 -1.69 -2.25
CA GLU A 325 -16.55 -1.47 -3.57
C GLU A 325 -15.78 -0.47 -4.43
N GLN A 326 -15.60 -0.84 -5.71
CA GLN A 326 -14.97 0.00 -6.72
C GLN A 326 -15.74 1.31 -6.97
N LYS A 327 -17.08 1.27 -6.99
CA LYS A 327 -17.91 2.45 -7.28
C LYS A 327 -17.69 3.59 -6.28
N VAL A 328 -17.68 3.26 -4.98
CA VAL A 328 -17.46 4.26 -3.91
C VAL A 328 -16.06 4.86 -4.00
N ARG A 329 -15.03 4.06 -4.31
CA ARG A 329 -13.67 4.57 -4.55
C ARG A 329 -13.61 5.60 -5.68
N ILE A 330 -14.34 5.36 -6.78
CA ILE A 330 -14.41 6.29 -7.91
C ILE A 330 -15.09 7.60 -7.51
N HIS A 331 -16.21 7.54 -6.78
CA HIS A 331 -16.88 8.75 -6.28
C HIS A 331 -16.01 9.52 -5.28
N ALA A 332 -15.29 8.83 -4.39
CA ALA A 332 -14.34 9.46 -3.48
C ALA A 332 -13.20 10.17 -4.25
N PHE A 333 -12.71 9.55 -5.33
CA PHE A 333 -11.75 10.20 -6.22
C PHE A 333 -12.33 11.44 -6.92
N GLN A 334 -13.58 11.41 -7.37
CA GLN A 334 -14.24 12.58 -7.95
C GLN A 334 -14.31 13.76 -6.97
N VAL A 335 -14.61 13.49 -5.69
CA VAL A 335 -14.57 14.49 -4.61
C VAL A 335 -13.19 15.10 -4.48
N LEU A 336 -12.13 14.28 -4.40
CA LEU A 336 -10.74 14.77 -4.28
C LEU A 336 -10.29 15.58 -5.50
N ARG A 337 -10.68 15.16 -6.70
CA ARG A 337 -10.38 15.88 -7.94
C ARG A 337 -11.10 17.22 -7.97
N ARG A 338 -12.39 17.27 -7.60
CA ARG A 338 -13.16 18.52 -7.53
C ARG A 338 -12.58 19.45 -6.47
N TYR A 339 -12.21 18.92 -5.31
CA TYR A 339 -11.53 19.67 -4.27
C TYR A 339 -10.24 20.31 -4.80
N LEU A 340 -9.40 19.55 -5.51
CA LEU A 340 -8.19 20.09 -6.14
C LEU A 340 -8.52 21.21 -7.14
N SER A 341 -9.50 21.02 -8.03
CA SER A 341 -9.92 22.06 -8.97
C SER A 341 -10.36 23.34 -8.25
N CYS A 342 -11.23 23.22 -7.24
CA CYS A 342 -11.67 24.37 -6.46
C CYS A 342 -10.52 25.03 -5.69
N VAL A 343 -9.52 24.25 -5.24
CA VAL A 343 -8.33 24.79 -4.56
C VAL A 343 -7.40 25.58 -5.49
N LEU A 344 -7.46 25.31 -6.79
CA LEU A 344 -6.70 26.04 -7.80
C LEU A 344 -7.42 27.31 -8.27
N GLU A 345 -8.73 27.39 -8.08
CA GLU A 345 -9.54 28.53 -8.49
C GLU A 345 -9.41 29.68 -7.48
N SER A 346 -8.72 30.75 -7.90
CA SER A 346 -8.29 31.85 -7.02
C SER A 346 -9.40 32.65 -6.32
N ASN A 347 -10.67 32.43 -6.68
CA ASN A 347 -11.79 33.26 -6.23
C ASN A 347 -12.38 32.81 -4.89
N TYR A 348 -12.42 31.50 -4.61
CA TYR A 348 -13.15 30.96 -3.45
C TYR A 348 -12.37 31.09 -2.14
N HIS A 349 -11.03 31.08 -2.19
CA HIS A 349 -10.16 31.15 -1.01
C HIS A 349 -10.06 32.52 -0.35
N ARG A 350 -10.58 33.55 -1.03
CA ARG A 350 -10.62 34.89 -0.45
C ARG A 350 -11.60 34.97 0.71
N ILE A 351 -12.55 34.05 0.79
CA ILE A 351 -13.49 33.93 1.90
C ILE A 351 -13.01 32.77 2.76
N GLN A 352 -12.59 33.05 3.99
CA GLN A 352 -12.37 32.02 4.99
C GLN A 352 -13.37 32.16 6.12
N ILE A 353 -13.88 31.02 6.55
CA ILE A 353 -14.80 30.96 7.68
C ILE A 353 -14.15 30.14 8.77
N SER A 354 -13.97 30.77 9.93
CA SER A 354 -13.53 30.14 11.16
C SER A 354 -14.62 30.29 12.23
N GLN A 355 -14.64 29.37 13.19
CA GLN A 355 -15.37 29.58 14.43
C GLN A 355 -14.36 30.03 15.47
N SER A 356 -14.74 31.08 16.21
CA SER A 356 -14.07 31.46 17.44
C SER A 356 -15.00 31.13 18.61
N PRO A 357 -14.50 30.52 19.69
CA PRO A 357 -15.31 30.23 20.88
C PRO A 357 -15.87 31.49 21.56
N VAL A 358 -15.36 32.69 21.21
CA VAL A 358 -15.69 33.97 21.87
C VAL A 358 -16.63 34.86 21.03
N THR A 359 -16.67 34.69 19.71
CA THR A 359 -17.37 35.62 18.79
C THR A 359 -18.26 34.92 17.74
N GLY A 360 -18.42 33.59 17.84
CA GLY A 360 -19.22 32.82 16.89
C GLY A 360 -18.51 32.62 15.53
N LEU A 361 -19.29 32.59 14.45
CA LEU A 361 -18.73 32.46 13.08
C LEU A 361 -18.07 33.76 12.63
N LYS A 362 -16.76 33.70 12.36
CA LYS A 362 -15.99 34.80 11.78
C LYS A 362 -15.78 34.55 10.30
N VAL A 363 -16.25 35.48 9.47
CA VAL A 363 -16.01 35.48 8.01
C VAL A 363 -14.87 36.45 7.71
N GLU A 364 -13.71 35.93 7.36
CA GLU A 364 -12.51 36.71 7.06
C GLU A 364 -12.29 36.81 5.56
N ARG A 365 -11.93 38.02 5.09
CA ARG A 365 -11.45 38.24 3.73
C ARG A 365 -9.94 38.16 3.68
N LEU A 366 -9.41 37.09 3.08
CA LEU A 366 -7.97 36.93 2.94
C LEU A 366 -7.39 37.87 1.87
N SER A 367 -6.20 38.39 2.15
CA SER A 367 -5.36 39.04 1.14
C SER A 367 -4.93 38.03 0.06
N SER A 368 -4.55 38.53 -1.12
CA SER A 368 -4.08 37.67 -2.22
C SER A 368 -2.87 36.79 -1.83
N GLN A 369 -2.01 37.26 -0.92
CA GLN A 369 -0.86 36.49 -0.43
C GLN A 369 -1.28 35.38 0.53
N GLN A 370 -2.15 35.69 1.50
CA GLN A 370 -2.69 34.71 2.44
C GLN A 370 -3.52 33.63 1.73
N ALA A 371 -4.31 34.01 0.72
CA ALA A 371 -5.07 33.06 -0.08
C ALA A 371 -4.15 32.07 -0.81
N ARG A 372 -3.04 32.54 -1.42
CA ARG A 372 -2.04 31.65 -2.06
C ARG A 372 -1.36 30.72 -1.05
N ALA A 373 -0.99 31.22 0.13
CA ALA A 373 -0.40 30.41 1.18
C ALA A 373 -1.36 29.28 1.64
N PHE A 374 -2.65 29.62 1.83
CA PHE A 374 -3.68 28.65 2.15
C PHE A 374 -3.89 27.60 1.06
N CYS A 375 -3.89 28.00 -0.23
CA CYS A 375 -3.99 27.07 -1.36
C CYS A 375 -2.83 26.09 -1.36
N ASN A 376 -1.59 26.59 -1.21
CA ASN A 376 -0.39 25.76 -1.16
C ASN A 376 -0.42 24.78 0.02
N SER A 377 -0.82 25.24 1.21
CA SER A 377 -1.00 24.38 2.38
C SER A 377 -2.06 23.30 2.14
N SER A 378 -3.20 23.66 1.55
CA SER A 378 -4.29 22.76 1.23
C SER A 378 -3.90 21.70 0.19
N ILE A 379 -3.14 22.07 -0.83
CA ILE A 379 -2.60 21.15 -1.85
C ILE A 379 -1.58 20.22 -1.20
N ASN A 380 -0.64 20.75 -0.43
CA ASN A 380 0.37 19.93 0.25
C ASN A 380 -0.28 18.94 1.22
N PHE A 381 -1.31 19.36 1.96
CA PHE A 381 -2.10 18.49 2.82
C PHE A 381 -2.80 17.39 2.02
N LEU A 382 -3.45 17.73 0.89
CA LEU A 382 -4.10 16.76 0.00
C LEU A 382 -3.11 15.71 -0.50
N LEU A 383 -1.98 16.15 -1.06
CA LEU A 383 -0.94 15.28 -1.59
C LEU A 383 -0.37 14.35 -0.50
N ASN A 384 -0.02 14.92 0.65
CA ASN A 384 0.52 14.17 1.78
C ASN A 384 -0.49 13.15 2.32
N ARG A 385 -1.73 13.59 2.58
CA ARG A 385 -2.77 12.73 3.14
C ARG A 385 -3.10 11.59 2.20
N SER A 386 -3.28 11.85 0.91
CA SER A 386 -3.62 10.81 -0.06
C SER A 386 -2.50 9.78 -0.22
N TYR A 387 -1.23 10.21 -0.20
CA TYR A 387 -0.07 9.31 -0.22
C TYR A 387 0.01 8.44 1.03
N ARG A 388 -0.06 9.05 2.21
CA ARG A 388 0.05 8.34 3.50
C ARG A 388 -1.05 7.30 3.66
N THR A 389 -2.28 7.67 3.34
CA THR A 389 -3.44 6.76 3.43
C THR A 389 -3.35 5.61 2.42
N GLN A 390 -2.81 5.83 1.21
CA GLN A 390 -2.60 4.74 0.24
C GLN A 390 -1.53 3.75 0.71
N ILE A 391 -0.43 4.25 1.27
CA ILE A 391 0.65 3.42 1.80
C ILE A 391 0.18 2.64 3.01
N SER A 392 -0.48 3.28 3.98
CA SER A 392 -0.98 2.61 5.19
C SER A 392 -1.98 1.51 4.83
N ALA A 393 -2.90 1.78 3.91
CA ALA A 393 -3.84 0.78 3.41
C ALA A 393 -3.12 -0.40 2.73
N SER A 394 -2.06 -0.12 1.99
CA SER A 394 -1.30 -1.15 1.26
C SER A 394 -0.36 -1.95 2.14
N SER A 395 -0.01 -1.47 3.34
CA SER A 395 0.75 -2.25 4.33
C SER A 395 -0.03 -3.43 4.88
N ILE A 396 -1.35 -3.44 4.74
CA ILE A 396 -2.21 -4.60 5.03
C ILE A 396 -1.94 -5.68 3.98
N GLU A 397 -1.98 -6.96 4.37
CA GLU A 397 -1.73 -8.09 3.47
C GLU A 397 -2.53 -7.97 2.16
N ARG A 398 -1.80 -8.03 1.03
CA ARG A 398 -2.43 -8.09 -0.29
C ARG A 398 -3.07 -9.45 -0.49
N THR A 399 -4.26 -9.44 -1.05
CA THR A 399 -4.98 -10.63 -1.51
C THR A 399 -5.35 -10.46 -2.97
N LEU A 400 -5.63 -11.56 -3.67
CA LEU A 400 -6.09 -11.51 -5.06
C LEU A 400 -7.38 -10.68 -5.21
N LYS A 401 -8.27 -10.72 -4.21
CA LYS A 401 -9.52 -9.94 -4.19
C LYS A 401 -9.26 -8.42 -4.16
N ASN A 402 -8.29 -7.98 -3.36
CA ASN A 402 -8.04 -6.55 -3.16
C ASN A 402 -7.02 -5.96 -4.15
N PHE A 403 -6.30 -6.80 -4.91
CA PHE A 403 -5.25 -6.37 -5.83
C PHE A 403 -5.74 -5.34 -6.86
N GLY A 404 -6.89 -5.61 -7.50
CA GLY A 404 -7.48 -4.70 -8.49
C GLY A 404 -7.90 -3.36 -7.88
N LEU A 405 -8.38 -3.38 -6.64
CA LEU A 405 -8.80 -2.19 -5.91
C LEU A 405 -7.61 -1.29 -5.54
N PHE A 406 -6.49 -1.87 -5.08
CA PHE A 406 -5.26 -1.10 -4.85
C PHE A 406 -4.73 -0.48 -6.15
N LYS A 407 -4.76 -1.23 -7.26
CA LYS A 407 -4.32 -0.71 -8.56
C LYS A 407 -5.20 0.44 -9.04
N LEU A 408 -6.50 0.36 -8.81
CA LEU A 408 -7.44 1.46 -9.07
C LEU A 408 -7.07 2.70 -8.27
N SER A 409 -6.91 2.57 -6.95
CA SER A 409 -6.57 3.70 -6.06
C SER A 409 -5.22 4.33 -6.45
N GLN A 410 -4.23 3.52 -6.83
CA GLN A 410 -2.94 3.98 -7.36
C GLN A 410 -3.10 4.83 -8.62
N ASN A 411 -3.91 4.37 -9.59
CA ASN A 411 -4.17 5.10 -10.83
C ASN A 411 -4.94 6.41 -10.56
N CYS A 412 -5.95 6.38 -9.69
CA CYS A 412 -6.68 7.57 -9.25
C CYS A 412 -5.75 8.59 -8.58
N LEU A 413 -4.81 8.13 -7.74
CA LEU A 413 -3.83 8.98 -7.08
C LEU A 413 -2.88 9.64 -8.09
N ALA A 414 -2.38 8.87 -9.06
CA ALA A 414 -1.54 9.42 -10.13
C ALA A 414 -2.27 10.45 -10.99
N GLU A 415 -3.57 10.24 -11.26
CA GLU A 415 -4.41 11.22 -11.95
C GLU A 415 -4.60 12.50 -11.11
N LEU A 416 -4.87 12.35 -9.80
CA LEU A 416 -4.99 13.49 -8.89
C LEU A 416 -3.72 14.34 -8.90
N TYR A 417 -2.55 13.69 -8.86
CA TYR A 417 -1.25 14.38 -8.85
C TYR A 417 -0.95 15.05 -10.18
N SER A 418 -1.45 14.50 -11.29
CA SER A 418 -1.31 15.12 -12.61
C SER A 418 -2.01 16.48 -12.68
N GLY A 419 -3.11 16.66 -11.96
CA GLY A 419 -3.80 17.95 -11.85
C GLY A 419 -3.15 18.95 -10.88
N ALA A 420 -2.16 18.55 -10.08
CA ALA A 420 -1.55 19.44 -9.08
C ALA A 420 -0.51 20.40 -9.72
N PRO A 421 -0.25 21.58 -9.11
CA PRO A 421 0.77 22.50 -9.58
C PRO A 421 2.17 21.88 -9.56
N ALA A 422 2.98 22.20 -10.57
CA ALA A 422 4.30 21.61 -10.77
C ALA A 422 5.23 21.79 -9.53
N ALA A 423 5.24 22.98 -8.93
CA ALA A 423 6.10 23.30 -7.80
C ALA A 423 5.77 22.47 -6.53
N ASN A 424 4.49 22.40 -6.16
CA ASN A 424 4.03 21.60 -5.02
C ASN A 424 4.30 20.12 -5.25
N LEU A 425 3.97 19.62 -6.45
CA LEU A 425 4.17 18.22 -6.81
C LEU A 425 5.66 17.84 -6.79
N TYR A 426 6.54 18.65 -7.37
CA TYR A 426 7.98 18.39 -7.39
C TYR A 426 8.56 18.32 -5.98
N THR A 427 8.25 19.32 -5.14
CA THR A 427 8.74 19.38 -3.76
C THR A 427 8.28 18.18 -2.95
N PHE A 428 7.01 17.81 -3.09
CA PHE A 428 6.43 16.65 -2.42
C PHE A 428 7.04 15.33 -2.93
N ALA A 429 7.17 15.16 -4.25
CA ALA A 429 7.76 13.97 -4.87
C ALA A 429 9.23 13.80 -4.49
N PHE A 430 10.01 14.88 -4.50
CA PHE A 430 11.40 14.87 -4.07
C PHE A 430 11.53 14.38 -2.62
N LYS A 431 10.72 14.92 -1.70
CA LYS A 431 10.70 14.47 -0.30
C LYS A 431 10.33 12.98 -0.20
N GLY A 432 9.27 12.55 -0.88
CA GLY A 432 8.82 11.16 -0.86
C GLY A 432 9.86 10.16 -1.38
N ILE A 433 10.51 10.45 -2.51
CA ILE A 433 11.55 9.59 -3.09
C ILE A 433 12.81 9.59 -2.21
N ARG A 434 13.19 10.75 -1.65
CA ARG A 434 14.30 10.85 -0.70
C ARG A 434 14.05 9.98 0.53
N ASP A 435 12.85 10.02 1.10
CA ASP A 435 12.48 9.22 2.28
C ASP A 435 12.58 7.71 1.98
N LEU A 436 12.18 7.27 0.77
CA LEU A 436 12.42 5.89 0.33
C LEU A 436 13.91 5.55 0.23
N GLY A 437 14.75 6.47 -0.24
CA GLY A 437 16.21 6.31 -0.25
C GLY A 437 16.82 6.17 1.13
N VAL A 438 16.35 6.94 2.11
CA VAL A 438 16.76 6.83 3.52
C VAL A 438 16.38 5.45 4.08
N ASN A 439 15.17 4.96 3.79
CA ASN A 439 14.73 3.63 4.18
C ASN A 439 15.62 2.52 3.60
N VAL A 440 15.99 2.62 2.32
CA VAL A 440 16.93 1.69 1.66
C VAL A 440 18.31 1.73 2.31
N ARG A 441 18.85 2.92 2.57
CA ARG A 441 20.16 3.08 3.22
C ARG A 441 20.16 2.45 4.61
N ARG A 442 19.09 2.62 5.39
CA ARG A 442 18.95 2.02 6.74
C ARG A 442 19.04 0.50 6.67
N GLU A 443 18.29 -0.13 5.76
CA GLU A 443 18.32 -1.59 5.57
C GLU A 443 19.65 -2.09 5.03
N TRP A 444 20.30 -1.35 4.13
CA TRP A 444 21.63 -1.68 3.62
C TRP A 444 22.67 -1.70 4.74
N MET A 445 22.68 -0.67 5.60
CA MET A 445 23.59 -0.63 6.75
C MET A 445 23.30 -1.75 7.74
N ALA A 446 22.02 -2.05 8.01
CA ALA A 446 21.63 -3.15 8.90
C ALA A 446 22.04 -4.53 8.36
N ALA A 447 22.04 -4.71 7.04
CA ALA A 447 22.47 -5.96 6.41
C ALA A 447 23.98 -6.19 6.49
N ASN A 448 24.78 -5.12 6.46
CA ASN A 448 26.24 -5.19 6.44
C ASN A 448 26.88 -5.12 7.83
N ASP A 449 26.26 -4.47 8.82
CA ASP A 449 26.79 -4.30 10.18
C ASP A 449 25.97 -5.08 11.24
N ARG A 450 26.20 -6.40 11.35
CA ARG A 450 25.54 -7.25 12.37
C ARG A 450 25.78 -6.79 13.82
N LYS A 451 27.00 -6.31 14.16
CA LYS A 451 27.38 -5.83 15.51
C LYS A 451 26.64 -4.57 15.96
N LYS A 452 26.04 -3.81 15.05
CA LYS A 452 25.36 -2.55 15.36
C LYS A 452 23.86 -2.71 15.62
N ARG A 453 23.30 -3.90 15.34
CA ARG A 453 21.90 -4.26 15.57
C ARG A 453 21.51 -4.20 17.05
N GLU A 454 22.47 -4.39 17.96
CA GLU A 454 22.27 -4.36 19.42
C GLU A 454 22.55 -2.98 20.05
N ARG A 455 23.25 -2.08 19.33
CA ARG A 455 23.75 -0.81 19.90
C ARG A 455 22.98 0.44 19.47
N ALA A 456 21.99 0.30 18.58
CA ALA A 456 21.18 1.42 18.12
C ALA A 456 19.81 1.40 18.82
N PRO A 457 19.63 2.11 19.95
CA PRO A 457 18.27 2.53 20.32
C PRO A 457 17.71 3.36 19.16
N ALA A 458 16.42 3.19 18.89
CA ALA A 458 15.68 4.02 17.95
C ALA A 458 15.82 5.47 18.41
N LYS A 459 16.77 6.21 17.84
CA LYS A 459 16.88 7.63 18.08
C LYS A 459 15.66 8.24 17.39
N ASP A 460 14.78 8.85 18.18
CA ASP A 460 13.67 9.68 17.72
C ASP A 460 14.25 10.83 16.89
N SER A 461 14.50 10.57 15.62
CA SER A 461 14.65 11.65 14.67
C SER A 461 13.26 12.22 14.47
N SER A 462 13.03 13.40 15.03
CA SER A 462 11.92 14.34 14.79
C SER A 462 11.72 14.72 13.31
N SER A 463 12.18 13.89 12.37
CA SER A 463 11.95 14.08 10.95
C SER A 463 10.59 13.47 10.59
N HIS A 464 9.69 14.30 10.06
CA HIS A 464 8.43 13.94 9.41
C HIS A 464 8.60 13.02 8.17
N SER A 465 9.48 12.03 8.22
CA SER A 465 9.76 11.06 7.17
C SER A 465 9.07 9.73 7.50
N ILE A 466 8.43 9.14 6.51
CA ILE A 466 7.70 7.88 6.69
C ILE A 466 8.74 6.76 6.77
N VAL A 467 8.94 6.21 7.96
CA VAL A 467 9.84 5.07 8.17
C VAL A 467 9.12 3.80 7.68
N LEU A 468 9.54 3.28 6.53
CA LEU A 468 9.03 2.03 5.97
C LEU A 468 10.17 1.02 5.89
N PRO A 469 10.02 -0.18 6.48
CA PRO A 469 10.93 -1.26 6.16
C PRO A 469 10.84 -1.56 4.66
N VAL A 470 11.99 -1.65 3.98
CA VAL A 470 12.07 -1.82 2.51
C VAL A 470 11.30 -3.05 2.04
N TYR A 471 11.29 -4.07 2.88
CA TYR A 471 10.60 -5.32 2.61
C TYR A 471 9.15 -5.29 3.16
N THR A 472 8.33 -4.39 2.65
CA THR A 472 6.89 -4.28 3.01
C THR A 472 6.04 -3.94 1.79
N TRP A 473 4.76 -4.28 1.85
CA TRP A 473 3.81 -3.87 0.80
C TRP A 473 3.63 -2.36 0.73
N GLY A 474 3.76 -1.66 1.87
CA GLY A 474 3.80 -0.20 1.90
C GLY A 474 4.95 0.38 1.08
N PHE A 475 6.17 -0.19 1.20
CA PHE A 475 7.32 0.24 0.39
C PHE A 475 7.11 -0.07 -1.10
N VAL A 476 6.64 -1.28 -1.43
CA VAL A 476 6.37 -1.66 -2.83
C VAL A 476 5.31 -0.74 -3.45
N GLU A 477 4.28 -0.40 -2.69
CA GLU A 477 3.25 0.53 -3.16
C GLU A 477 3.78 1.95 -3.33
N ALA A 478 4.58 2.44 -2.38
CA ALA A 478 5.21 3.75 -2.50
C ALA A 478 6.02 3.86 -3.80
N VAL A 479 6.83 2.84 -4.11
CA VAL A 479 7.58 2.76 -5.38
C VAL A 479 6.63 2.78 -6.58
N ASN A 480 5.58 1.95 -6.58
CA ASN A 480 4.63 1.86 -7.68
C ASN A 480 3.88 3.20 -7.92
N VAL A 481 3.48 3.89 -6.85
CA VAL A 481 2.87 5.22 -6.92
C VAL A 481 3.83 6.19 -7.62
N TRP A 482 5.08 6.28 -7.17
CA TRP A 482 6.06 7.20 -7.78
C TRP A 482 6.40 6.85 -9.22
N VAL A 483 6.52 5.57 -9.57
CA VAL A 483 6.70 5.14 -10.97
C VAL A 483 5.53 5.64 -11.83
N THR A 484 4.29 5.48 -11.37
CA THR A 484 3.11 5.86 -12.15
C THR A 484 2.99 7.38 -12.27
N VAL A 485 3.26 8.11 -11.17
CA VAL A 485 3.24 9.58 -11.15
C VAL A 485 4.32 10.16 -12.06
N LEU A 486 5.55 9.64 -12.02
CA LEU A 486 6.64 10.11 -12.87
C LEU A 486 6.38 9.86 -14.36
N VAL A 487 5.84 8.69 -14.71
CA VAL A 487 5.47 8.38 -16.09
C VAL A 487 4.38 9.33 -16.59
N ARG A 488 3.39 9.65 -15.75
CA ARG A 488 2.27 10.54 -16.12
C ARG A 488 2.67 12.03 -16.15
N CYS A 489 3.64 12.44 -15.33
CA CYS A 489 4.12 13.82 -15.19
C CYS A 489 5.58 13.98 -15.63
N ARG A 490 5.97 13.29 -16.73
CA ARG A 490 7.34 13.22 -17.23
C ARG A 490 7.97 14.59 -17.43
N ASP A 491 7.22 15.52 -18.00
CA ASP A 491 7.59 16.90 -18.32
C ASP A 491 7.97 17.73 -17.08
N ARG A 492 7.38 17.44 -15.92
CA ARG A 492 7.56 18.22 -14.68
C ARG A 492 8.51 17.57 -13.68
N LEU A 493 8.73 16.25 -13.80
CA LEU A 493 9.45 15.47 -12.79
C LEU A 493 10.66 14.68 -13.34
N GLU A 494 11.13 15.00 -14.55
CA GLU A 494 12.25 14.28 -15.19
C GLU A 494 13.51 14.20 -14.31
N ALA A 495 13.82 15.25 -13.54
CA ALA A 495 14.98 15.27 -12.64
C ALA A 495 14.91 14.21 -11.52
N LEU A 496 13.72 13.70 -11.19
CA LEU A 496 13.52 12.71 -10.11
C LEU A 496 13.61 11.25 -10.60
N VAL A 497 13.74 11.03 -11.91
CA VAL A 497 13.83 9.70 -12.51
C VAL A 497 15.07 8.95 -12.05
N TYR A 498 16.25 9.58 -12.14
CA TYR A 498 17.51 8.97 -11.72
C TYR A 498 17.53 8.66 -10.21
N PRO A 499 17.11 9.57 -9.31
CA PRO A 499 16.90 9.25 -7.90
C PRO A 499 16.02 8.02 -7.68
N LEU A 500 14.85 7.92 -8.34
CA LEU A 500 13.97 6.76 -8.14
C LEU A 500 14.59 5.45 -8.64
N VAL A 501 15.23 5.46 -9.82
CA VAL A 501 15.94 4.28 -10.34
C VAL A 501 17.02 3.82 -9.35
N THR A 502 17.75 4.77 -8.76
CA THR A 502 18.80 4.49 -7.76
C THR A 502 18.21 3.86 -6.50
N VAL A 503 17.09 4.39 -5.99
CA VAL A 503 16.38 3.84 -4.83
C VAL A 503 15.91 2.41 -5.09
N ILE A 504 15.25 2.16 -6.23
CA ILE A 504 14.75 0.82 -6.58
C ILE A 504 15.92 -0.17 -6.76
N THR A 505 16.99 0.26 -7.43
CA THR A 505 18.19 -0.57 -7.63
C THR A 505 18.86 -0.90 -6.29
N GLY A 506 18.95 0.07 -5.39
CA GLY A 506 19.45 -0.14 -4.03
C GLY A 506 18.60 -1.16 -3.28
N ALA A 507 17.27 -1.03 -3.33
CA ALA A 507 16.35 -1.97 -2.69
C ALA A 507 16.51 -3.40 -3.23
N VAL A 508 16.67 -3.56 -4.55
CA VAL A 508 16.96 -4.86 -5.17
C VAL A 508 18.27 -5.44 -4.63
N LYS A 509 19.36 -4.66 -4.64
CA LYS A 509 20.69 -5.12 -4.21
C LYS A 509 20.72 -5.61 -2.75
N VAL A 510 19.97 -4.97 -1.83
CA VAL A 510 19.90 -5.38 -0.41
C VAL A 510 19.43 -6.83 -0.26
N LYS A 511 18.45 -7.27 -1.06
CA LYS A 511 17.84 -8.62 -0.93
C LYS A 511 18.24 -9.59 -2.03
N LEU A 512 18.97 -9.12 -3.05
CA LEU A 512 19.39 -9.90 -4.22
C LEU A 512 20.05 -11.24 -3.88
N PRO A 513 20.90 -11.39 -2.84
CA PRO A 513 21.53 -12.68 -2.53
C PRO A 513 20.58 -13.78 -2.05
N GLN A 514 19.35 -13.45 -1.63
CA GLN A 514 18.45 -14.37 -0.95
C GLN A 514 17.25 -14.77 -1.80
N ILE A 515 17.19 -16.03 -2.23
CA ILE A 515 16.10 -16.56 -3.09
C ILE A 515 14.70 -16.41 -2.46
N GLY A 516 14.62 -16.44 -1.12
CA GLY A 516 13.36 -16.25 -0.41
C GLY A 516 12.69 -14.90 -0.68
N TYR A 517 13.47 -13.89 -1.11
CA TYR A 517 12.98 -12.53 -1.42
C TYR A 517 12.82 -12.28 -2.92
N MET A 518 12.91 -13.32 -3.76
CA MET A 518 12.72 -13.21 -5.20
C MET A 518 11.38 -12.58 -5.61
N PRO A 519 10.23 -12.84 -4.95
CA PRO A 519 8.98 -12.16 -5.29
C PRO A 519 9.07 -10.63 -5.15
N PHE A 520 9.66 -10.14 -4.05
CA PHE A 520 9.93 -8.72 -3.86
C PHE A 520 10.83 -8.15 -4.97
N ILE A 521 11.91 -8.85 -5.32
CA ILE A 521 12.82 -8.40 -6.38
C ILE A 521 12.09 -8.34 -7.73
N LEU A 522 11.25 -9.32 -8.05
CA LEU A 522 10.44 -9.33 -9.27
C LEU A 522 9.50 -8.11 -9.34
N HIS A 523 8.85 -7.73 -8.23
CA HIS A 523 8.03 -6.51 -8.18
C HIS A 523 8.86 -5.25 -8.48
N MET A 524 10.04 -5.13 -7.88
CA MET A 524 10.93 -3.99 -8.08
C MET A 524 11.47 -3.89 -9.51
N LEU A 525 11.91 -5.01 -10.10
CA LEU A 525 12.39 -5.04 -11.48
C LEU A 525 11.25 -4.79 -12.48
N THR A 526 10.03 -5.28 -12.19
CA THR A 526 8.85 -4.96 -12.99
C THR A 526 8.54 -3.46 -12.96
N ALA A 527 8.64 -2.83 -11.78
CA ALA A 527 8.47 -1.39 -11.64
C ALA A 527 9.55 -0.59 -12.43
N GLN A 528 10.79 -1.09 -12.49
CA GLN A 528 11.84 -0.48 -13.32
C GLN A 528 11.56 -0.60 -14.82
N ASN A 529 11.08 -1.75 -15.29
CA ASN A 529 10.67 -1.89 -16.69
C ASN A 529 9.50 -0.96 -17.04
N GLN A 530 8.50 -0.83 -16.15
CA GLN A 530 7.39 0.11 -16.34
C GLN A 530 7.88 1.56 -16.43
N LEU A 531 8.84 1.93 -15.57
CA LEU A 531 9.47 3.24 -15.60
C LEU A 531 10.24 3.48 -16.90
N ALA A 532 11.02 2.49 -17.35
CA ALA A 532 11.77 2.55 -18.60
C ALA A 532 10.84 2.67 -19.83
N ASP A 533 9.74 1.91 -19.84
CA ASP A 533 8.73 1.92 -20.91
C ASP A 533 7.99 3.26 -20.99
N GLY A 534 7.59 3.81 -19.84
CA GLY A 534 6.83 5.06 -19.76
C GLY A 534 7.66 6.33 -20.01
N LEU A 535 8.93 6.35 -19.59
CA LEU A 535 9.82 7.51 -19.77
C LEU A 535 10.67 7.45 -21.04
N GLU A 536 10.63 6.33 -21.75
CA GLU A 536 11.46 6.06 -22.94
C GLU A 536 12.96 6.22 -22.65
N ARG A 537 13.39 5.77 -21.46
CA ARG A 537 14.78 5.78 -21.03
C ARG A 537 15.23 4.36 -20.74
N PHE A 538 16.45 4.03 -21.14
CA PHE A 538 17.02 2.73 -20.87
C PHE A 538 17.36 2.58 -19.37
N VAL A 539 16.92 1.48 -18.76
CA VAL A 539 17.30 1.09 -17.39
C VAL A 539 17.93 -0.31 -17.44
N PRO A 540 19.22 -0.48 -17.09
CA PRO A 540 19.91 -1.75 -17.21
C PRO A 540 19.55 -2.71 -16.07
N ILE A 541 18.60 -3.62 -16.30
CA ILE A 541 18.17 -4.62 -15.30
C ILE A 541 18.65 -6.05 -15.59
N VAL A 542 19.27 -6.28 -16.75
CA VAL A 542 19.65 -7.63 -17.23
C VAL A 542 20.58 -8.36 -16.27
N SER A 543 21.54 -7.67 -15.68
CA SER A 543 22.49 -8.27 -14.71
C SER A 543 21.77 -8.82 -13.48
N CYS A 544 20.73 -8.13 -12.99
CA CYS A 544 19.89 -8.62 -11.92
C CYS A 544 19.10 -9.86 -12.37
N ILE A 545 18.55 -9.88 -13.59
CA ILE A 545 17.84 -11.04 -14.13
C ILE A 545 18.76 -12.26 -14.23
N PHE A 546 20.00 -12.09 -14.68
CA PHE A 546 20.99 -13.17 -14.72
C PHE A 546 21.27 -13.75 -13.34
N HIS A 547 21.41 -12.89 -12.32
CA HIS A 547 21.56 -13.33 -10.95
C HIS A 547 20.35 -14.14 -10.46
N LEU A 548 19.12 -13.70 -10.77
CA LEU A 548 17.90 -14.44 -10.42
C LEU A 548 17.88 -15.83 -11.06
N LEU A 549 18.22 -15.93 -12.34
CA LEU A 549 18.32 -17.22 -13.04
C LEU A 549 19.39 -18.12 -12.40
N GLU A 550 20.54 -17.55 -12.05
CA GLU A 550 21.62 -18.29 -11.40
C GLU A 550 21.20 -18.83 -10.02
N GLN A 551 20.43 -18.06 -9.24
CA GLN A 551 19.84 -18.54 -7.99
C GLN A 551 18.86 -19.69 -8.19
N LEU A 552 18.00 -19.62 -9.22
CA LEU A 552 17.05 -20.70 -9.54
C LEU A 552 17.75 -22.00 -9.96
N ARG A 553 18.98 -21.91 -10.47
CA ARG A 553 19.81 -23.06 -10.86
C ARG A 553 20.28 -23.89 -9.68
N THR A 554 20.36 -23.31 -8.47
CA THR A 554 20.92 -23.97 -7.28
C THR A 554 20.11 -25.17 -6.79
N LYS A 555 18.82 -25.25 -7.16
CA LYS A 555 17.90 -26.31 -6.70
C LYS A 555 17.45 -27.18 -7.86
N ASP A 556 17.48 -28.49 -7.65
CA ASP A 556 17.06 -29.47 -8.65
C ASP A 556 15.55 -29.74 -8.51
N ILE A 557 14.77 -29.19 -9.44
CA ILE A 557 13.30 -29.29 -9.45
C ILE A 557 12.84 -30.75 -9.52
N ASN A 558 13.57 -31.61 -10.24
CA ASN A 558 13.19 -33.02 -10.36
C ASN A 558 13.35 -33.77 -9.04
N LYS A 559 14.34 -33.40 -8.22
CA LYS A 559 14.51 -33.94 -6.88
C LYS A 559 13.42 -33.45 -5.93
N LEU A 560 13.07 -32.16 -6.00
CA LEU A 560 11.96 -31.60 -5.21
C LEU A 560 10.63 -32.31 -5.53
N ARG A 561 10.32 -32.50 -6.81
CA ARG A 561 9.11 -33.21 -7.26
C ARG A 561 9.03 -34.64 -6.73
N ARG A 562 10.16 -35.35 -6.69
CA ARG A 562 10.22 -36.71 -6.12
C ARG A 562 9.97 -36.70 -4.62
N HIS A 563 10.52 -35.74 -3.89
CA HIS A 563 10.28 -35.59 -2.45
C HIS A 563 8.81 -35.25 -2.15
N GLU A 564 8.22 -34.32 -2.91
CA GLU A 564 6.79 -33.97 -2.77
C GLU A 564 5.87 -35.15 -3.09
N ALA A 565 6.17 -35.93 -4.13
CA ALA A 565 5.38 -37.11 -4.47
C ALA A 565 5.37 -38.15 -3.34
N VAL A 566 6.48 -38.26 -2.61
CA VAL A 566 6.60 -39.14 -1.43
C VAL A 566 5.81 -38.59 -0.24
N GLU A 567 5.73 -37.27 -0.06
CA GLU A 567 4.96 -36.61 1.02
C GLU A 567 3.46 -36.38 0.68
N SER A 568 3.01 -36.70 -0.54
CA SER A 568 1.81 -36.09 -1.15
C SER A 568 0.44 -36.50 -0.55
N ARG A 569 -0.35 -35.49 -0.13
CA ARG A 569 -1.78 -35.26 -0.52
C ARG A 569 -2.51 -34.12 0.20
N LYS A 570 -1.98 -33.52 1.27
CA LYS A 570 -2.79 -32.66 2.15
C LYS A 570 -2.67 -31.13 2.00
N LEU A 571 -1.82 -30.57 1.13
CA LEU A 571 -1.41 -29.16 1.30
C LEU A 571 -1.17 -28.34 0.02
N LEU A 572 -1.94 -28.49 -1.06
CA LEU A 572 -1.77 -27.63 -2.25
C LEU A 572 -3.05 -27.04 -2.84
N ASP A 573 -4.19 -27.07 -2.14
CA ASP A 573 -5.42 -26.41 -2.62
C ASP A 573 -5.47 -24.90 -2.34
N ASN A 574 -4.52 -24.34 -1.58
CA ASN A 574 -4.47 -22.90 -1.29
C ASN A 574 -3.11 -22.29 -1.71
N VAL A 575 -2.66 -22.54 -2.93
CA VAL A 575 -1.47 -21.84 -3.45
C VAL A 575 -1.90 -20.44 -3.88
N ASP A 576 -1.96 -19.50 -2.94
CA ASP A 576 -2.04 -18.08 -3.29
C ASP A 576 -0.89 -17.72 -4.23
N ASP A 577 -1.19 -16.92 -5.25
CA ASP A 577 -0.23 -16.48 -6.26
C ASP A 577 1.05 -15.94 -5.59
N ILE A 578 2.21 -16.40 -6.07
CA ILE A 578 3.53 -16.01 -5.55
C ILE A 578 3.74 -14.49 -5.59
N MET A 579 3.10 -13.80 -6.54
CA MET A 579 3.18 -12.35 -6.70
C MET A 579 2.31 -11.58 -5.70
N VAL A 580 1.47 -12.27 -4.92
CA VAL A 580 0.70 -11.69 -3.80
C VAL A 580 1.45 -11.86 -2.48
N ARG A 581 2.69 -12.38 -2.53
CA ARG A 581 3.63 -12.42 -1.41
C ARG A 581 4.90 -11.66 -1.76
N LEU A 582 5.60 -11.20 -0.74
CA LEU A 582 6.92 -10.58 -0.89
C LEU A 582 8.07 -11.57 -0.56
N ARG A 583 7.81 -12.59 0.28
CA ARG A 583 8.79 -13.60 0.72
C ARG A 583 8.17 -14.99 0.67
N LEU A 584 9.01 -15.93 0.30
CA LEU A 584 8.71 -17.34 0.27
C LEU A 584 8.90 -17.96 1.66
N THR A 585 7.91 -18.73 2.08
CA THR A 585 8.00 -19.55 3.29
C THR A 585 8.97 -20.71 3.08
N LYS A 586 9.49 -21.30 4.16
CA LYS A 586 10.36 -22.50 4.09
C LYS A 586 9.68 -23.61 3.29
N LYS A 587 8.38 -23.87 3.52
CA LYS A 587 7.58 -24.86 2.78
C LYS A 587 7.58 -24.58 1.27
N GLN A 588 7.37 -23.34 0.86
CA GLN A 588 7.38 -22.95 -0.54
C GLN A 588 8.75 -23.09 -1.21
N LEU A 589 9.84 -22.86 -0.46
CA LEU A 589 11.21 -23.06 -0.97
C LEU A 589 11.56 -24.52 -1.23
N HIS A 590 10.81 -25.46 -0.65
CA HIS A 590 10.91 -26.90 -0.93
C HIS A 590 9.90 -27.38 -1.97
N ALA A 591 8.98 -26.51 -2.40
CA ALA A 591 7.94 -26.89 -3.34
C ALA A 591 8.40 -26.71 -4.80
N SER A 592 8.26 -27.74 -5.64
CA SER A 592 8.67 -27.72 -7.05
C SER A 592 7.85 -26.72 -7.88
N GLU A 593 6.56 -26.57 -7.54
CA GLU A 593 5.65 -25.64 -8.19
C GLU A 593 6.09 -24.17 -8.02
N THR A 594 6.64 -23.81 -6.87
CA THR A 594 7.17 -22.46 -6.60
C THR A 594 8.26 -22.09 -7.61
N TYR A 595 9.21 -22.99 -7.88
CA TYR A 595 10.28 -22.73 -8.85
C TYR A 595 9.72 -22.61 -10.27
N ARG A 596 8.74 -23.44 -10.64
CA ARG A 596 8.07 -23.33 -11.95
C ARG A 596 7.38 -21.98 -12.12
N MET A 597 6.71 -21.48 -11.08
CA MET A 597 6.13 -20.14 -11.07
C MET A 597 7.21 -19.04 -11.15
N LEU A 598 8.30 -19.17 -10.39
CA LEU A 598 9.42 -18.20 -10.45
C LEU A 598 10.05 -18.14 -11.84
N TYR A 599 10.34 -19.29 -12.47
CA TYR A 599 10.85 -19.34 -13.85
C TYR A 599 9.89 -18.64 -14.81
N ARG A 600 8.57 -18.84 -14.66
CA ARG A 600 7.56 -18.15 -15.48
C ARG A 600 7.60 -16.63 -15.31
N HIS A 601 7.70 -16.12 -14.08
CA HIS A 601 7.76 -14.67 -13.83
C HIS A 601 9.08 -14.05 -14.29
N VAL A 602 10.21 -14.73 -14.09
CA VAL A 602 11.51 -14.29 -14.63
C VAL A 602 11.50 -14.29 -16.16
N SER A 603 10.87 -15.29 -16.79
CA SER A 603 10.68 -15.34 -18.25
C SER A 603 9.87 -14.15 -18.77
N LEU A 604 8.79 -13.81 -18.07
CA LEU A 604 7.97 -12.64 -18.41
C LEU A 604 8.76 -11.35 -18.27
N LEU A 605 9.50 -11.17 -17.17
CA LEU A 605 10.33 -9.99 -16.93
C LEU A 605 11.45 -9.84 -18.00
N LEU A 606 12.11 -10.95 -18.36
CA LEU A 606 13.12 -10.97 -19.41
C LEU A 606 12.51 -10.63 -20.77
N THR A 607 11.36 -11.22 -21.10
CA THR A 607 10.64 -10.92 -22.36
C THR A 607 10.24 -9.45 -22.44
N ASP A 608 9.70 -8.92 -21.33
CA ASP A 608 9.31 -7.52 -21.23
C ASP A 608 10.49 -6.58 -21.44
N HIS A 609 11.62 -6.87 -20.80
CA HIS A 609 12.83 -6.07 -20.93
C HIS A 609 13.44 -6.12 -22.35
N VAL A 610 13.65 -7.32 -22.89
CA VAL A 610 14.25 -7.49 -24.24
C VAL A 610 13.32 -6.93 -25.31
N GLY A 611 12.00 -7.13 -25.19
CA GLY A 611 11.05 -6.54 -26.11
C GLY A 611 10.98 -5.02 -26.02
N LEU A 612 11.15 -4.42 -24.84
CA LEU A 612 11.26 -2.98 -24.72
C LEU A 612 12.49 -2.42 -25.45
N VAL A 613 13.65 -3.03 -25.22
CA VAL A 613 14.93 -2.60 -25.85
C VAL A 613 14.97 -2.90 -27.34
N SER A 614 14.14 -3.82 -27.85
CA SER A 614 14.05 -4.13 -29.28
C SER A 614 13.59 -2.97 -30.16
N LEU A 615 13.03 -1.91 -29.58
CA LEU A 615 12.68 -0.70 -30.32
C LEU A 615 13.85 0.28 -30.51
N HIS A 616 15.04 -0.06 -29.97
CA HIS A 616 16.23 0.76 -30.08
C HIS A 616 17.17 0.26 -31.19
N PRO A 617 17.82 1.15 -31.98
CA PRO A 617 18.73 0.74 -33.04
C PRO A 617 19.96 -0.06 -32.58
N SER A 618 20.35 0.09 -31.31
CA SER A 618 21.46 -0.66 -30.69
C SER A 618 21.06 -2.03 -30.14
N PHE A 619 19.83 -2.50 -30.44
CA PHE A 619 19.38 -3.81 -30.00
C PHE A 619 20.31 -4.97 -30.44
N PRO A 620 20.86 -5.01 -31.68
CA PRO A 620 21.76 -6.08 -32.10
C PRO A 620 23.00 -6.21 -31.22
N GLU A 621 23.52 -5.10 -30.70
CA GLU A 621 24.65 -5.07 -29.77
C GLU A 621 24.22 -5.45 -28.34
N PHE A 622 23.05 -4.97 -27.92
CA PHE A 622 22.52 -5.23 -26.58
C PHE A 622 22.25 -6.72 -26.30
N ILE A 623 21.77 -7.46 -27.30
CA ILE A 623 21.40 -8.87 -27.12
C ILE A 623 22.58 -9.84 -27.08
N VAL A 624 23.79 -9.41 -27.46
CA VAL A 624 25.00 -10.26 -27.47
C VAL A 624 25.27 -10.89 -26.09
N PRO A 625 25.39 -10.11 -24.99
CA PRO A 625 25.60 -10.69 -23.65
C PRO A 625 24.41 -11.55 -23.19
N VAL A 626 23.18 -11.21 -23.58
CA VAL A 626 21.97 -11.99 -23.25
C VAL A 626 22.02 -13.36 -23.91
N THR A 627 22.37 -13.40 -25.19
CA THR A 627 22.47 -14.62 -25.99
C THR A 627 23.57 -15.54 -25.43
N ALA A 628 24.75 -14.99 -25.18
CA ALA A 628 25.86 -15.74 -24.58
C ALA A 628 25.51 -16.33 -23.21
N PHE A 629 24.86 -15.54 -22.34
CA PHE A 629 24.42 -16.01 -21.04
C PHE A 629 23.38 -17.14 -21.14
N LEU A 630 22.33 -16.96 -21.95
CA LEU A 630 21.25 -17.95 -22.08
C LEU A 630 21.75 -19.28 -22.67
N HIS A 631 22.61 -19.24 -23.69
CA HIS A 631 23.23 -20.46 -24.21
C HIS A 631 24.05 -21.20 -23.16
N ARG A 632 24.88 -20.48 -22.37
CA ARG A 632 25.64 -21.07 -21.27
C ARG A 632 24.71 -21.63 -20.20
N TYR A 633 23.68 -20.90 -19.84
CA TYR A 633 22.71 -21.29 -18.82
C TYR A 633 22.03 -22.59 -19.23
N MET A 634 21.41 -22.64 -20.42
CA MET A 634 20.63 -23.77 -20.93
C MET A 634 21.41 -25.08 -21.12
N LYS A 635 22.74 -25.08 -21.12
CA LYS A 635 23.55 -26.32 -21.14
C LYS A 635 23.38 -27.17 -19.87
N ASN A 636 22.93 -26.57 -18.76
CA ASN A 636 22.76 -27.29 -17.50
C ASN A 636 21.49 -28.17 -17.50
N SER A 637 21.63 -29.47 -17.21
CA SER A 637 20.51 -30.43 -17.17
C SER A 637 19.49 -30.18 -16.06
N ARG A 638 19.83 -29.38 -15.03
CA ARG A 638 18.96 -29.08 -13.86
C ARG A 638 17.88 -28.03 -14.12
N ILE A 639 17.90 -27.40 -15.30
CA ILE A 639 16.97 -26.33 -15.66
C ILE A 639 15.58 -26.90 -15.97
N GLU A 640 14.57 -26.14 -15.59
CA GLU A 640 13.16 -26.44 -15.86
C GLU A 640 12.90 -26.57 -17.38
N PRO A 641 12.33 -27.68 -17.86
CA PRO A 641 12.17 -27.92 -19.30
C PRO A 641 11.33 -26.85 -20.03
N SER A 642 10.28 -26.31 -19.41
CA SER A 642 9.46 -25.28 -20.04
C SER A 642 10.25 -23.97 -20.24
N PHE A 643 11.09 -23.59 -19.28
CA PHE A 643 12.01 -22.45 -19.38
C PHE A 643 13.03 -22.67 -20.51
N ARG A 644 13.58 -23.88 -20.64
CA ARG A 644 14.50 -24.19 -21.76
C ARG A 644 13.81 -23.98 -23.11
N SER A 645 12.59 -24.49 -23.28
CA SER A 645 11.83 -24.31 -24.52
C SER A 645 11.50 -22.84 -24.79
N PHE A 646 11.15 -22.09 -23.75
CA PHE A 646 10.91 -20.65 -23.80
C PHE A 646 12.18 -19.88 -24.21
N ALA A 647 13.32 -20.18 -23.59
CA ALA A 647 14.59 -19.50 -23.85
C ALA A 647 15.08 -19.76 -25.28
N SER A 648 14.97 -21.01 -25.79
CA SER A 648 15.23 -21.32 -27.20
C SER A 648 14.38 -20.48 -28.15
N LYS A 649 13.07 -20.37 -27.86
CA LYS A 649 12.16 -19.55 -28.67
C LYS A 649 12.49 -18.06 -28.59
N LEU A 650 12.86 -17.55 -27.41
CA LEU A 650 13.24 -16.15 -27.24
C LEU A 650 14.52 -15.83 -28.01
N LEU A 651 15.52 -16.72 -27.97
CA LEU A 651 16.78 -16.59 -28.71
C LEU A 651 16.55 -16.48 -30.22
N SER A 652 15.73 -17.37 -30.81
CA SER A 652 15.43 -17.32 -32.25
C SER A 652 14.74 -16.01 -32.64
N LEU A 653 13.80 -15.54 -31.82
CA LEU A 653 13.13 -14.25 -32.05
C LEU A 653 14.10 -13.08 -31.94
N MET A 654 15.04 -13.11 -31.00
CA MET A 654 16.07 -12.08 -30.82
C MET A 654 16.98 -11.98 -32.03
N GLU A 655 17.41 -13.10 -32.61
CA GLU A 655 18.24 -13.13 -33.82
C GLU A 655 17.51 -12.61 -35.06
N GLU A 656 16.25 -13.00 -35.24
CA GLU A 656 15.37 -12.50 -36.31
C GLU A 656 15.18 -10.98 -36.18
N SER A 657 14.86 -10.52 -34.97
CA SER A 657 14.67 -9.09 -34.67
C SER A 657 15.96 -8.30 -34.86
N ALA A 658 17.11 -8.84 -34.45
CA ALA A 658 18.40 -8.18 -34.63
C ALA A 658 18.75 -8.02 -36.11
N SER A 659 18.44 -9.00 -36.95
CA SER A 659 18.64 -8.93 -38.41
C SER A 659 17.78 -7.83 -39.04
N LEU A 660 16.48 -7.80 -38.72
CA LEU A 660 15.56 -6.75 -39.18
C LEU A 660 15.98 -5.35 -38.71
N ILE A 661 16.42 -5.23 -37.45
CA ILE A 661 16.84 -3.93 -36.89
C ILE A 661 18.12 -3.43 -37.56
N ARG A 662 19.06 -4.31 -37.96
CA ARG A 662 20.25 -3.89 -38.75
C ARG A 662 19.85 -3.29 -40.09
N GLU A 663 18.89 -3.89 -40.79
CA GLU A 663 18.36 -3.37 -42.06
C GLU A 663 17.68 -2.02 -41.89
N LYS A 664 16.90 -1.86 -40.82
CA LYS A 664 16.23 -0.58 -40.49
C LYS A 664 17.24 0.48 -40.07
N ARG A 665 18.26 0.11 -39.30
CA ARG A 665 19.35 1.01 -38.88
C ARG A 665 20.15 1.54 -40.06
N ALA A 666 20.40 0.73 -41.08
CA ALA A 666 21.10 1.18 -42.29
C ALA A 666 20.34 2.30 -43.04
N LYS A 667 19.02 2.42 -42.83
CA LYS A 667 18.15 3.44 -43.45
C LYS A 667 17.89 4.63 -42.53
N LEU A 668 18.36 4.59 -41.29
CA LEU A 668 18.16 5.66 -40.31
C LEU A 668 19.25 6.72 -40.48
N ASP A 669 18.82 7.94 -40.75
CA ASP A 669 19.67 9.12 -40.57
C ASP A 669 19.74 9.45 -39.07
N LEU A 670 20.92 9.25 -38.48
CA LEU A 670 21.17 9.43 -37.05
C LEU A 670 21.56 10.88 -36.69
N GLU A 671 21.95 11.69 -37.68
CA GLU A 671 22.49 13.04 -37.44
C GLU A 671 21.41 14.09 -37.18
N THR A 672 20.18 13.86 -37.64
CA THR A 672 19.08 14.84 -37.60
C THR A 672 18.19 14.78 -36.35
N ARG A 673 18.45 13.91 -35.36
CA ARG A 673 17.54 13.69 -34.22
C ARG A 673 18.09 14.16 -32.87
N ALA A 674 17.49 15.24 -32.35
CA ALA A 674 17.93 15.96 -31.15
C ALA A 674 17.57 15.33 -29.77
N THR A 675 16.89 14.18 -29.68
CA THR A 675 16.60 13.55 -28.37
C THR A 675 16.80 12.04 -28.37
N PRO A 676 17.64 11.47 -27.50
CA PRO A 676 17.84 10.03 -27.38
C PRO A 676 16.64 9.40 -26.66
N ARG A 677 15.67 8.90 -27.44
CA ARG A 677 14.52 8.12 -26.96
C ARG A 677 14.78 6.63 -27.13
N LEU A 678 14.34 5.83 -26.15
CA LEU A 678 14.48 4.37 -26.21
C LEU A 678 13.70 3.74 -27.38
N LYS A 679 12.50 4.26 -27.66
CA LYS A 679 11.56 3.69 -28.65
C LYS A 679 11.69 4.33 -30.03
N LEU A 680 12.89 4.36 -30.61
CA LEU A 680 13.10 5.03 -31.90
C LEU A 680 12.37 4.35 -33.07
N LEU A 681 12.21 3.03 -32.99
CA LEU A 681 11.58 2.19 -34.02
C LEU A 681 10.10 1.86 -33.72
N GLU A 682 9.41 2.72 -32.95
CA GLU A 682 8.02 2.46 -32.53
C GLU A 682 7.05 2.29 -33.73
N ALA A 683 7.26 3.02 -34.82
CA ALA A 683 6.46 2.88 -36.04
C ALA A 683 6.55 1.46 -36.66
N ASP A 684 7.71 0.82 -36.53
CA ASP A 684 7.97 -0.52 -37.04
C ASP A 684 7.75 -1.61 -35.97
N ALA A 685 7.28 -1.26 -34.78
CA ALA A 685 7.15 -2.18 -33.64
C ALA A 685 6.34 -3.45 -33.98
N LYS A 686 5.33 -3.33 -34.85
CA LYS A 686 4.50 -4.47 -35.30
C LYS A 686 5.26 -5.44 -36.22
N GLN A 687 6.36 -5.03 -36.83
CA GLN A 687 7.21 -5.87 -37.67
C GLN A 687 8.27 -6.60 -36.84
N ILE A 688 8.65 -6.07 -35.68
CA ILE A 688 9.71 -6.61 -34.82
C ILE A 688 9.21 -7.85 -34.04
N PRO A 689 9.71 -9.06 -34.32
CA PRO A 689 9.20 -10.31 -33.74
C PRO A 689 9.21 -10.35 -32.20
N VAL A 690 10.31 -9.94 -31.57
CA VAL A 690 10.43 -9.94 -30.10
C VAL A 690 9.44 -8.96 -29.46
N TYR A 691 9.23 -7.79 -30.06
CA TYR A 691 8.27 -6.83 -29.56
C TYR A 691 6.85 -7.40 -29.61
N ARG A 692 6.44 -8.02 -30.73
CA ARG A 692 5.14 -8.71 -30.84
C ARG A 692 5.00 -9.81 -29.78
N PHE A 693 6.07 -10.57 -29.56
CA PHE A 693 6.08 -11.61 -28.55
C PHE A 693 5.90 -11.03 -27.14
N ARG A 694 6.58 -9.92 -26.81
CA ARG A 694 6.35 -9.16 -25.57
C ARG A 694 4.89 -8.76 -25.41
N THR A 695 4.30 -8.12 -26.42
CA THR A 695 2.89 -7.68 -26.34
C THR A 695 1.95 -8.86 -26.10
N SER A 696 2.15 -9.97 -26.81
CA SER A 696 1.36 -11.19 -26.62
C SER A 696 1.49 -11.78 -25.22
N GLN A 697 2.72 -11.86 -24.68
CA GLN A 697 2.96 -12.39 -23.32
C GLN A 697 2.37 -11.49 -22.24
N LEU A 698 2.49 -10.16 -22.36
CA LEU A 698 1.91 -9.21 -21.40
C LEU A 698 0.38 -9.26 -21.41
N LEU A 699 -0.25 -9.31 -22.59
CA LEU A 699 -1.71 -9.46 -22.71
C LEU A 699 -2.18 -10.78 -22.09
N MET A 700 -1.52 -11.90 -22.41
CA MET A 700 -1.84 -13.21 -21.81
C MET A 700 -1.70 -13.18 -20.29
N TYR A 701 -0.67 -12.53 -19.77
CA TYR A 701 -0.47 -12.36 -18.33
C TYR A 701 -1.60 -11.55 -17.69
N GLN A 702 -2.01 -10.43 -18.30
CA GLN A 702 -3.13 -9.62 -17.83
C GLN A 702 -4.45 -10.41 -17.81
N HIS A 703 -4.74 -11.16 -18.88
CA HIS A 703 -5.93 -12.02 -18.94
C HIS A 703 -5.91 -13.10 -17.86
N LEU A 704 -4.76 -13.75 -17.62
CA LEU A 704 -4.63 -14.76 -16.58
C LEU A 704 -4.81 -14.15 -15.19
N SER A 705 -4.18 -13.01 -14.91
CA SER A 705 -4.35 -12.30 -13.64
C SER A 705 -5.81 -11.89 -13.43
N ARG A 706 -6.49 -11.40 -14.46
CA ARG A 706 -7.92 -11.07 -14.40
C ARG A 706 -8.77 -12.30 -14.09
N ALA A 707 -8.56 -13.41 -14.80
CA ALA A 707 -9.29 -14.66 -14.57
C ALA A 707 -9.06 -15.22 -13.16
N LYS A 708 -7.84 -15.10 -12.61
CA LYS A 708 -7.54 -15.47 -11.22
C LYS A 708 -8.34 -14.63 -10.23
N VAL A 709 -8.39 -13.31 -10.44
CA VAL A 709 -9.18 -12.42 -9.58
C VAL A 709 -10.66 -12.77 -9.66
N GLU A 710 -11.23 -12.90 -10.86
CA GLU A 710 -12.64 -13.25 -11.07
C GLU A 710 -12.99 -14.63 -10.46
N GLY A 711 -12.13 -15.62 -10.62
CA GLY A 711 -12.29 -16.94 -10.02
C GLY A 711 -12.26 -16.91 -8.49
N THR A 712 -11.33 -16.16 -7.89
CA THR A 712 -11.27 -16.01 -6.42
C THR A 712 -12.43 -15.20 -5.83
N LEU A 713 -13.00 -14.27 -6.60
CA LEU A 713 -14.22 -13.56 -6.22
C LEU A 713 -15.44 -14.49 -6.30
N SER A 714 -15.57 -15.27 -7.37
CA SER A 714 -16.66 -16.24 -7.54
C SER A 714 -16.64 -17.32 -6.45
N ALA A 715 -15.45 -17.86 -6.14
CA ALA A 715 -15.28 -18.84 -5.06
C ALA A 715 -15.53 -18.27 -3.66
N ALA A 716 -15.55 -16.95 -3.50
CA ALA A 716 -15.86 -16.30 -2.23
C ALA A 716 -17.34 -15.95 -2.07
N GLN A 717 -18.11 -16.00 -3.16
CA GLN A 717 -19.56 -15.78 -3.17
C GLN A 717 -20.34 -17.09 -2.99
N LEU A 718 -19.71 -18.23 -3.28
CA LEU A 718 -20.16 -19.59 -2.94
C LEU A 718 -19.78 -19.93 -1.50
#